data_AF-A0A5N6H9G2-F1
#
_entry.id   AF-A0A5N6H9G2-F1
#
_cell.length_a   1.000
_cell.length_b   1.000
_cell.length_c   1.000
_cell.angle_alpha   90.00
_cell.angle_beta   90.00
_cell.angle_gamma   90.00
#
_symmetry.space_group_name_H-M   'P 1'
#
loop_
_entity.id
_entity.type
_entity.pdbx_description
1 polymer ?
#
loop_
_entity_poly.entity_id
_entity_poly.type
_entity_poly.pdbx_seq_one_letter_code
_entity_poly.pdbx_strand_id
1 'polypeptide(L)'
;MAGSDLVDHSPHHPTKAARLDSASNVILIDNYDSFTWNVYQYLVLEGATVQVFRNDELSLDELIAKKPTQLVVSPGPGHPTTDAGISNAAIQYFSGKVPVFGVCMGQQCIISSFGGKVDVTGEILHGKTSVIKHDGKGAYEGLPTSLAVTRYHSLAGTHSTIPDCLEVTSYAQLGEDSSKTVIMGVRHKELAVEGVQFHPESILTEYGRGMFRNFLKLTAGTWEGNGKQSSAQSGTSVATGLAASNSTPKVDKKTSILEKIYDHRRAAVAIQKTIPSQRPADLQAAYDLNIAPPQVSFPARLRQSPYPLSLMAEIKRASPSKGMIAENACAPAQAREYAKAGASVISVLTEPEWFKGSIDDLRAVRQSLEGVTNRPAILRKEFVFDEYQILEARLAGADTILLIVKMLSVELLTRLYHYSRSLGMEPLVEVNTPEEMKIAVQLGAEVIGVNNRDLTSFEVDLGTTSRLMDQVNENTIVCALSGISGPKDVEAYKKEGVKAILVGEALMRASNTSAFVAELLGGSYEKSTQTSRASPLVKICGTRSEDGARAAIEAGADLVGIIQVQGRKRTVSDDVALRISQVVKSTKRPVPHTASTTQGTSNATSVDYFDHSTNVLRHPNRALLVGVFQNQPLSYILEQQQKLELDVVQLHGSEPLEWAKLIPVPVIRKFGLDETGIARRAYHTLPLLDSGAGGSGELLDQSGVQTVLDSDAGLRVILAGGLDPTNVADTIKKLGSSGHKVVGVDVSSGVESDGVQDPSKIHAFVQAVRGLQQNVLFIAIIPLLRVISFSTFTQPSWYVVVARPSGCLLESSSFQRPTPTYTQTFNMGKSFAKVHLCSAGRLGDNGSKIPQWVQANGGRYSRQVTQDVTHLVTTKDAYMNNIPAVKEARRLGSVRIVSYEWLEDSLLSRNRTPKREKAYLIENILKEERRAAKEKARKTPKQQDKSTNRPGGKSTGKANTKGPSGANRGKRAGSSTSGRHVYTDTTACLTYKATLVRQAITKRNEKFQLTFDKLQIYESSEEPVTYETECRYSRVGKSNYQILAPAGSSLDTALVAFERFFEEYTGKSWALRGNGILPQPKRDSAGNLLPPHEGWYIYEDNTNMFLDFIQKGSASTTDAFGK
;
A
#
# COMPACT_ATOMS: atom_id res chain seq x y z
N MET A 1 15.23 -16.66 -19.00
CA MET A 1 13.99 -17.47 -19.13
C MET A 1 12.93 -16.58 -19.78
N ALA A 2 11.97 -17.14 -20.51
CA ALA A 2 10.90 -16.38 -21.14
C ALA A 2 9.58 -16.52 -20.35
N GLY A 3 8.79 -15.45 -20.33
CA GLY A 3 7.33 -15.44 -20.16
C GLY A 3 6.70 -16.18 -18.97
N SER A 4 6.21 -15.42 -17.99
CA SER A 4 4.81 -15.59 -17.53
C SER A 4 4.34 -14.31 -16.86
N ASP A 5 3.62 -13.48 -17.63
CA ASP A 5 2.68 -12.55 -17.00
C ASP A 5 1.59 -13.39 -16.33
N LEU A 6 1.22 -13.04 -15.10
CA LEU A 6 0.13 -13.72 -14.37
C LEU A 6 -1.19 -13.28 -14.99
N VAL A 7 -1.69 -14.07 -15.94
CA VAL A 7 -2.96 -13.81 -16.62
C VAL A 7 -4.11 -13.99 -15.64
N ASP A 8 -4.76 -12.87 -15.31
CA ASP A 8 -5.95 -12.85 -14.46
C ASP A 8 -7.19 -13.09 -15.33
N HIS A 9 -7.87 -14.21 -15.08
CA HIS A 9 -9.13 -14.61 -15.70
C HIS A 9 -10.34 -14.36 -14.77
N SER A 10 -10.12 -13.73 -13.61
CA SER A 10 -11.21 -13.31 -12.72
C SER A 10 -12.09 -12.26 -13.38
N PRO A 11 -13.38 -12.18 -13.03
CA PRO A 11 -14.25 -11.16 -13.58
C PRO A 11 -13.88 -9.77 -13.06
N HIS A 12 -13.25 -8.97 -13.90
CA HIS A 12 -13.16 -7.52 -13.70
C HIS A 12 -14.52 -6.88 -14.01
N HIS A 13 -15.10 -6.17 -13.04
CA HIS A 13 -16.40 -5.48 -13.14
C HIS A 13 -17.57 -6.30 -13.74
N PRO A 14 -17.90 -7.49 -13.18
CA PRO A 14 -18.93 -8.35 -13.74
C PRO A 14 -20.33 -7.75 -13.60
N THR A 15 -20.94 -7.40 -14.73
CA THR A 15 -22.39 -7.29 -14.82
C THR A 15 -23.02 -8.62 -14.40
N LYS A 16 -23.84 -8.61 -13.34
CA LYS A 16 -24.66 -9.75 -12.96
C LYS A 16 -25.66 -10.04 -14.07
N ALA A 17 -25.73 -11.30 -14.51
CA ALA A 17 -26.72 -11.77 -15.47
C ALA A 17 -28.15 -11.61 -14.91
N ALA A 18 -29.14 -11.58 -15.82
CA ALA A 18 -30.55 -11.67 -15.42
C ALA A 18 -30.77 -12.90 -14.53
N ARG A 19 -31.72 -12.82 -13.58
CA ARG A 19 -32.04 -13.98 -12.74
C ARG A 19 -32.50 -15.13 -13.62
N LEU A 20 -31.96 -16.32 -13.38
CA LEU A 20 -32.37 -17.53 -14.08
C LEU A 20 -33.44 -18.23 -13.25
N ASP A 21 -34.63 -18.45 -13.82
CA ASP A 21 -35.72 -19.16 -13.13
C ASP A 21 -35.34 -20.62 -12.81
N SER A 22 -34.50 -21.23 -13.66
CA SER A 22 -33.86 -22.52 -13.41
C SER A 22 -33.07 -22.51 -12.09
N ALA A 23 -32.31 -21.43 -11.82
CA ALA A 23 -31.44 -21.28 -10.66
C ALA A 23 -32.05 -20.39 -9.56
N SER A 24 -33.36 -20.51 -9.35
CA SER A 24 -34.13 -19.71 -8.40
C SER A 24 -33.91 -20.11 -6.93
N ASN A 25 -33.37 -21.30 -6.63
CA ASN A 25 -32.99 -21.73 -5.28
C ASN A 25 -31.80 -22.71 -5.29
N VAL A 26 -30.61 -22.23 -5.66
CA VAL A 26 -29.38 -23.03 -5.57
C VAL A 26 -28.97 -23.15 -4.10
N ILE A 27 -28.63 -24.34 -3.63
CA ILE A 27 -28.00 -24.52 -2.31
C ILE A 27 -26.52 -24.86 -2.49
N LEU A 28 -25.65 -24.10 -1.84
CA LEU A 28 -24.21 -24.32 -1.76
C LEU A 28 -23.86 -24.85 -0.37
N ILE A 29 -23.36 -26.09 -0.29
CA ILE A 29 -22.80 -26.65 0.95
C ILE A 29 -21.35 -26.21 1.09
N ASP A 30 -21.07 -25.45 2.15
CA ASP A 30 -19.73 -25.00 2.55
C ASP A 30 -19.03 -26.08 3.39
N ASN A 31 -17.96 -26.65 2.83
CA ASN A 31 -17.05 -27.58 3.49
C ASN A 31 -15.85 -26.82 4.10
N TYR A 32 -16.08 -25.62 4.65
CA TYR A 32 -15.11 -24.80 5.38
C TYR A 32 -13.87 -24.37 4.54
N ASP A 33 -14.05 -24.09 3.25
CA ASP A 33 -12.96 -23.56 2.41
C ASP A 33 -12.92 -22.03 2.32
N SER A 34 -11.72 -21.49 2.10
CA SER A 34 -11.49 -20.05 1.94
C SER A 34 -12.05 -19.48 0.62
N PHE A 35 -12.32 -20.31 -0.40
CA PHE A 35 -12.84 -19.89 -1.70
C PHE A 35 -14.34 -20.17 -1.89
N THR A 36 -15.06 -20.73 -0.91
CA THR A 36 -16.53 -20.96 -1.02
C THR A 36 -17.30 -19.68 -1.40
N TRP A 37 -16.87 -18.52 -0.90
CA TRP A 37 -17.50 -17.24 -1.24
C TRP A 37 -17.20 -16.76 -2.68
N ASN A 38 -16.11 -17.20 -3.30
CA ASN A 38 -15.86 -16.98 -4.73
C ASN A 38 -16.79 -17.85 -5.59
N VAL A 39 -17.02 -19.11 -5.19
CA VAL A 39 -18.03 -19.99 -5.83
C VAL A 39 -19.41 -19.35 -5.75
N TYR A 40 -19.84 -18.93 -4.55
CA TYR A 40 -21.08 -18.17 -4.34
C TYR A 40 -21.14 -16.93 -5.27
N GLN A 41 -20.07 -16.13 -5.31
CA GLN A 41 -20.04 -14.93 -6.14
C GLN A 41 -20.21 -15.25 -7.63
N TYR A 42 -19.50 -16.25 -8.16
CA TYR A 42 -19.62 -16.62 -9.58
C TYR A 42 -21.03 -17.14 -9.91
N LEU A 43 -21.61 -18.00 -9.06
CA LEU A 43 -23.00 -18.48 -9.22
C LEU A 43 -24.00 -17.31 -9.24
N VAL A 44 -23.87 -16.38 -8.29
CA VAL A 44 -24.74 -15.19 -8.18
C VAL A 44 -24.55 -14.24 -9.36
N LEU A 45 -23.35 -14.14 -9.93
CA LEU A 45 -23.07 -13.33 -11.13
C LEU A 45 -23.62 -13.96 -12.41
N GLU A 46 -23.72 -15.29 -12.50
CA GLU A 46 -24.41 -16.00 -13.58
C GLU A 46 -25.94 -16.09 -13.38
N GLY A 47 -26.50 -15.31 -12.46
CA GLY A 47 -27.95 -15.12 -12.33
C GLY A 47 -28.62 -16.00 -11.27
N ALA A 48 -27.90 -16.87 -10.58
CA ALA A 48 -28.47 -17.68 -9.51
C ALA A 48 -28.95 -16.85 -8.31
N THR A 49 -29.89 -17.44 -7.57
CA THR A 49 -30.19 -17.10 -6.17
C THR A 49 -29.67 -18.25 -5.31
N VAL A 50 -28.69 -17.98 -4.45
CA VAL A 50 -27.92 -19.00 -3.72
C VAL A 50 -28.15 -18.88 -2.21
N GLN A 51 -28.52 -19.97 -1.56
CA GLN A 51 -28.41 -20.15 -0.10
C GLN A 51 -27.12 -20.91 0.21
N VAL A 52 -26.38 -20.51 1.25
CA VAL A 52 -25.15 -21.18 1.71
C VAL A 52 -25.40 -21.74 3.10
N PHE A 53 -25.03 -23.01 3.32
CA PHE A 53 -25.06 -23.67 4.63
C PHE A 53 -23.78 -24.46 4.82
N ARG A 54 -23.27 -24.56 6.04
CA ARG A 54 -22.11 -25.40 6.33
C ARG A 54 -22.47 -26.88 6.34
N ASN A 55 -21.49 -27.73 6.09
CA ASN A 55 -21.67 -29.17 6.00
C ASN A 55 -22.10 -29.85 7.33
N ASP A 56 -22.09 -29.11 8.45
CA ASP A 56 -22.52 -29.52 9.78
C ASP A 56 -23.67 -28.65 10.36
N GLU A 57 -24.20 -27.69 9.60
CA GLU A 57 -25.21 -26.71 10.06
C GLU A 57 -26.67 -27.18 9.91
N LEU A 58 -26.95 -28.10 8.98
CA LEU A 58 -28.28 -28.66 8.72
C LEU A 58 -28.25 -30.19 8.74
N SER A 59 -29.36 -30.81 9.12
CA SER A 59 -29.63 -32.21 8.80
C SER A 59 -30.02 -32.39 7.32
N LEU A 60 -29.97 -33.65 6.84
CA LEU A 60 -30.42 -33.97 5.48
C LEU A 60 -31.92 -33.66 5.29
N ASP A 61 -32.77 -33.93 6.28
CA ASP A 61 -34.21 -33.69 6.19
C ASP A 61 -34.57 -32.19 6.14
N GLU A 62 -33.82 -31.35 6.85
CA GLU A 62 -33.93 -29.89 6.72
C GLU A 62 -33.48 -29.40 5.34
N LEU A 63 -32.39 -29.96 4.81
CA LEU A 63 -31.91 -29.67 3.46
C LEU A 63 -32.92 -30.10 2.38
N ILE A 64 -33.64 -31.21 2.59
CA ILE A 64 -34.77 -31.63 1.75
C ILE A 64 -35.94 -30.65 1.84
N ALA A 65 -36.29 -30.21 3.06
CA ALA A 65 -37.37 -29.24 3.29
C ALA A 65 -37.10 -27.87 2.62
N LYS A 66 -35.83 -27.49 2.43
CA LYS A 66 -35.41 -26.27 1.69
C LYS A 66 -35.74 -26.29 0.19
N LYS A 67 -36.05 -27.46 -0.40
CA LYS A 67 -36.41 -27.64 -1.83
C LYS A 67 -35.45 -26.93 -2.81
N PRO A 68 -34.16 -27.31 -2.85
CA PRO A 68 -33.22 -26.76 -3.84
C PRO A 68 -33.72 -26.95 -5.28
N THR A 69 -33.39 -26.01 -6.17
CA THR A 69 -33.46 -26.22 -7.63
C THR A 69 -32.17 -26.85 -8.16
N GLN A 70 -31.04 -26.60 -7.51
CA GLN A 70 -29.74 -27.24 -7.76
C GLN A 70 -28.96 -27.37 -6.44
N LEU A 71 -28.06 -28.35 -6.38
CA LEU A 71 -27.09 -28.50 -5.30
C LEU A 71 -25.68 -28.20 -5.81
N VAL A 72 -24.89 -27.45 -5.04
CA VAL A 72 -23.46 -27.26 -5.25
C VAL A 72 -22.71 -27.65 -3.97
N VAL A 73 -21.62 -28.39 -4.10
CA VAL A 73 -20.73 -28.76 -3.00
C VAL A 73 -19.38 -28.08 -3.21
N SER A 74 -18.99 -27.24 -2.25
CA SER A 74 -17.78 -26.41 -2.31
C SER A 74 -16.48 -27.24 -2.26
N PRO A 75 -15.32 -26.59 -2.48
CA PRO A 75 -14.05 -27.10 -1.97
C PRO A 75 -14.06 -27.21 -0.43
N GLY A 76 -13.07 -27.89 0.12
CA GLY A 76 -12.88 -28.06 1.57
C GLY A 76 -11.55 -28.75 1.88
N PRO A 77 -11.02 -28.61 3.11
CA PRO A 77 -9.87 -29.37 3.58
C PRO A 77 -10.30 -30.76 4.09
N GLY A 78 -9.36 -31.71 4.12
CA GLY A 78 -9.57 -33.06 4.66
C GLY A 78 -9.85 -34.10 3.57
N HIS A 79 -10.66 -35.10 3.89
CA HIS A 79 -11.00 -36.22 3.02
C HIS A 79 -12.54 -36.43 2.97
N PRO A 80 -13.13 -36.77 1.80
CA PRO A 80 -14.58 -36.84 1.62
C PRO A 80 -15.30 -37.79 2.60
N THR A 81 -14.64 -38.82 3.13
CA THR A 81 -15.26 -39.80 4.04
C THR A 81 -15.25 -39.38 5.51
N THR A 82 -14.52 -38.33 5.89
CA THR A 82 -14.31 -37.93 7.29
C THR A 82 -14.72 -36.50 7.58
N ASP A 83 -14.49 -35.58 6.65
CA ASP A 83 -14.56 -34.13 6.91
C ASP A 83 -15.72 -33.45 6.15
N ALA A 84 -16.45 -34.19 5.32
CA ALA A 84 -17.45 -33.64 4.39
C ALA A 84 -18.86 -33.42 4.98
N GLY A 85 -19.08 -33.73 6.26
CA GLY A 85 -20.38 -33.59 6.92
C GLY A 85 -21.52 -34.24 6.11
N ILE A 86 -22.61 -33.50 5.89
CA ILE A 86 -23.76 -33.98 5.11
C ILE A 86 -23.51 -34.11 3.60
N SER A 87 -22.39 -33.63 3.06
CA SER A 87 -22.20 -33.47 1.60
C SER A 87 -22.42 -34.76 0.81
N ASN A 88 -21.91 -35.91 1.28
CA ASN A 88 -22.13 -37.19 0.60
C ASN A 88 -23.61 -37.62 0.64
N ALA A 89 -24.26 -37.48 1.81
CA ALA A 89 -25.67 -37.84 1.98
C ALA A 89 -26.58 -36.92 1.14
N ALA A 90 -26.23 -35.64 1.01
CA ALA A 90 -26.88 -34.69 0.12
C ALA A 90 -26.69 -35.08 -1.35
N ILE A 91 -25.47 -35.40 -1.80
CA ILE A 91 -25.22 -35.88 -3.17
C ILE A 91 -26.05 -37.14 -3.46
N GLN A 92 -26.00 -38.14 -2.57
CA GLN A 92 -26.76 -39.39 -2.72
C GLN A 92 -28.27 -39.16 -2.76
N TYR A 93 -28.80 -38.23 -1.96
CA TYR A 93 -30.23 -37.90 -1.99
C TYR A 93 -30.63 -37.11 -3.25
N PHE A 94 -29.90 -36.05 -3.61
CA PHE A 94 -30.32 -35.11 -4.65
C PHE A 94 -29.99 -35.55 -6.08
N SER A 95 -29.04 -36.47 -6.25
CA SER A 95 -28.77 -37.12 -7.55
C SER A 95 -30.06 -37.71 -8.14
N GLY A 96 -30.31 -37.44 -9.42
CA GLY A 96 -31.53 -37.86 -10.11
C GLY A 96 -32.77 -37.00 -9.83
N LYS A 97 -32.76 -36.14 -8.80
CA LYS A 97 -33.86 -35.22 -8.45
C LYS A 97 -33.61 -33.81 -8.97
N VAL A 98 -32.40 -33.29 -8.76
CA VAL A 98 -31.96 -31.95 -9.20
C VAL A 98 -30.53 -32.02 -9.75
N PRO A 99 -30.07 -31.04 -10.54
CA PRO A 99 -28.67 -30.94 -10.92
C PRO A 99 -27.75 -30.78 -9.70
N VAL A 100 -26.61 -31.48 -9.72
CA VAL A 100 -25.60 -31.45 -8.65
C VAL A 100 -24.22 -31.10 -9.23
N PHE A 101 -23.54 -30.10 -8.66
CA PHE A 101 -22.16 -29.73 -9.01
C PHE A 101 -21.19 -29.87 -7.84
N GLY A 102 -19.98 -30.38 -8.07
CA GLY A 102 -18.94 -30.50 -7.04
C GLY A 102 -17.61 -29.86 -7.43
N VAL A 103 -17.06 -28.99 -6.60
CA VAL A 103 -15.75 -28.34 -6.83
C VAL A 103 -14.70 -28.87 -5.86
N CYS A 104 -13.55 -29.30 -6.37
CA CYS A 104 -12.44 -29.89 -5.61
C CYS A 104 -12.90 -31.01 -4.67
N MET A 105 -13.02 -30.76 -3.36
CA MET A 105 -13.60 -31.70 -2.39
C MET A 105 -15.03 -32.13 -2.75
N GLY A 106 -15.83 -31.25 -3.37
CA GLY A 106 -17.15 -31.62 -3.90
C GLY A 106 -17.09 -32.70 -4.99
N GLN A 107 -16.09 -32.67 -5.89
CA GLN A 107 -15.86 -33.76 -6.86
C GLN A 107 -15.44 -35.05 -6.15
N GLN A 108 -14.62 -34.95 -5.12
CA GLN A 108 -14.18 -36.09 -4.32
C GLN A 108 -15.35 -36.72 -3.54
N CYS A 109 -16.29 -35.90 -3.06
CA CYS A 109 -17.54 -36.36 -2.46
C CYS A 109 -18.45 -37.05 -3.49
N ILE A 110 -18.54 -36.55 -4.74
CA ILE A 110 -19.25 -37.23 -5.83
C ILE A 110 -18.65 -38.62 -6.08
N ILE A 111 -17.33 -38.71 -6.28
CA ILE A 111 -16.63 -39.99 -6.51
C ILE A 111 -16.88 -40.96 -5.34
N SER A 112 -16.72 -40.50 -4.10
CA SER A 112 -16.96 -41.32 -2.91
C SER A 112 -18.43 -41.75 -2.74
N SER A 113 -19.38 -40.88 -3.11
CA SER A 113 -20.83 -41.12 -2.96
C SER A 113 -21.34 -42.24 -3.88
N PHE A 114 -20.71 -42.41 -5.05
CA PHE A 114 -20.99 -43.51 -5.99
C PHE A 114 -20.08 -44.75 -5.79
N GLY A 115 -19.33 -44.82 -4.68
CA GLY A 115 -18.51 -45.98 -4.33
C GLY A 115 -17.09 -45.98 -4.92
N GLY A 116 -16.65 -44.86 -5.49
CA GLY A 116 -15.28 -44.68 -5.98
C GLY A 116 -14.30 -44.34 -4.86
N LYS A 117 -13.01 -44.58 -5.09
CA LYS A 117 -11.94 -44.25 -4.13
C LYS A 117 -11.22 -42.96 -4.53
N VAL A 118 -11.01 -42.09 -3.55
CA VAL A 118 -10.11 -40.93 -3.60
C VAL A 118 -8.80 -41.30 -2.89
N ASP A 119 -7.67 -40.87 -3.42
CA ASP A 119 -6.33 -41.21 -2.91
C ASP A 119 -5.30 -40.12 -3.27
N VAL A 120 -4.07 -40.25 -2.76
CA VAL A 120 -2.98 -39.28 -2.94
C VAL A 120 -2.48 -39.26 -4.39
N THR A 121 -2.45 -38.08 -5.02
CA THR A 121 -2.10 -37.89 -6.44
C THR A 121 -0.61 -38.04 -6.80
N GLY A 122 0.23 -38.45 -5.85
CA GLY A 122 1.70 -38.47 -5.98
C GLY A 122 2.36 -37.07 -5.97
N GLU A 123 1.70 -36.07 -6.54
CA GLU A 123 2.08 -34.66 -6.51
C GLU A 123 1.19 -33.85 -5.55
N ILE A 124 1.78 -32.81 -4.93
CA ILE A 124 1.09 -31.80 -4.11
C ILE A 124 1.14 -30.48 -4.88
N LEU A 125 -0.02 -29.96 -5.30
CA LEU A 125 -0.12 -28.77 -6.14
C LEU A 125 -1.13 -27.77 -5.57
N HIS A 126 -0.60 -26.72 -4.94
CA HIS A 126 -1.36 -25.57 -4.44
C HIS A 126 -0.99 -24.30 -5.21
N GLY A 127 -1.99 -23.57 -5.70
CA GLY A 127 -1.80 -22.28 -6.38
C GLY A 127 -1.05 -22.35 -7.71
N LYS A 128 -1.05 -23.51 -8.38
CA LYS A 128 -0.44 -23.68 -9.71
C LYS A 128 -1.50 -23.98 -10.76
N THR A 129 -1.26 -23.50 -11.97
CA THR A 129 -2.06 -23.86 -13.15
C THR A 129 -1.65 -25.22 -13.71
N SER A 130 -2.56 -25.84 -14.46
CA SER A 130 -2.29 -26.98 -15.33
C SER A 130 -3.20 -26.89 -16.55
N VAL A 131 -2.74 -27.35 -17.71
CA VAL A 131 -3.59 -27.43 -18.90
C VAL A 131 -4.38 -28.75 -18.84
N ILE A 132 -5.70 -28.67 -18.97
CA ILE A 132 -6.60 -29.82 -19.09
C ILE A 132 -7.09 -30.02 -20.51
N LYS A 133 -7.40 -31.27 -20.85
CA LYS A 133 -8.24 -31.63 -22.00
C LYS A 133 -9.60 -32.07 -21.47
N HIS A 134 -10.68 -31.70 -22.17
CA HIS A 134 -12.05 -32.01 -21.74
C HIS A 134 -12.96 -32.48 -22.89
N ASP A 135 -14.07 -33.12 -22.55
CA ASP A 135 -15.02 -33.69 -23.53
C ASP A 135 -15.93 -32.66 -24.21
N GLY A 136 -15.98 -31.42 -23.72
CA GLY A 136 -16.75 -30.32 -24.32
C GLY A 136 -18.26 -30.36 -24.06
N LYS A 137 -18.72 -31.21 -23.13
CA LYS A 137 -20.14 -31.33 -22.72
C LYS A 137 -20.34 -30.81 -21.30
N GLY A 138 -21.60 -30.68 -20.87
CA GLY A 138 -21.97 -30.26 -19.50
C GLY A 138 -21.36 -28.90 -19.17
N ALA A 139 -20.65 -28.80 -18.05
CA ALA A 139 -19.88 -27.62 -17.66
C ALA A 139 -18.96 -27.08 -18.79
N TYR A 140 -18.42 -27.95 -19.64
CA TYR A 140 -17.52 -27.57 -20.74
C TYR A 140 -18.22 -27.16 -22.04
N GLU A 141 -19.56 -27.09 -22.07
CA GLU A 141 -20.33 -26.73 -23.27
C GLU A 141 -19.88 -25.38 -23.85
N GLY A 142 -19.41 -25.39 -25.09
CA GLY A 142 -18.98 -24.20 -25.82
C GLY A 142 -17.66 -23.56 -25.34
N LEU A 143 -16.87 -24.28 -24.52
CA LEU A 143 -15.54 -23.83 -24.09
C LEU A 143 -14.43 -24.40 -25.02
N PRO A 144 -13.29 -23.70 -25.19
CA PRO A 144 -12.14 -24.22 -25.94
C PRO A 144 -11.64 -25.56 -25.38
N THR A 145 -11.30 -26.52 -26.25
CA THR A 145 -11.00 -27.92 -25.89
C THR A 145 -9.74 -28.16 -25.02
N SER A 146 -9.00 -27.10 -24.72
CA SER A 146 -7.78 -27.10 -23.93
C SER A 146 -7.75 -25.84 -23.07
N LEU A 147 -7.81 -25.98 -21.74
CA LEU A 147 -7.95 -24.86 -20.80
C LEU A 147 -6.87 -24.87 -19.71
N ALA A 148 -6.36 -23.70 -19.33
CA ALA A 148 -5.56 -23.52 -18.14
C ALA A 148 -6.46 -23.41 -16.89
N VAL A 149 -6.21 -24.25 -15.88
CA VAL A 149 -7.03 -24.33 -14.65
C VAL A 149 -6.16 -24.41 -13.39
N THR A 150 -6.64 -23.81 -12.29
CA THR A 150 -5.87 -23.71 -11.04
C THR A 150 -6.15 -24.87 -10.08
N ARG A 151 -5.08 -25.43 -9.50
CA ARG A 151 -5.12 -26.62 -8.64
C ARG A 151 -4.70 -26.30 -7.19
N TYR A 152 -5.46 -26.83 -6.23
CA TYR A 152 -5.23 -26.74 -4.78
C TYR A 152 -5.47 -28.09 -4.10
N HIS A 153 -4.79 -29.15 -4.56
CA HIS A 153 -5.04 -30.50 -4.05
C HIS A 153 -3.80 -31.40 -4.03
N SER A 154 -3.84 -32.37 -3.13
CA SER A 154 -2.94 -33.54 -3.02
C SER A 154 -3.68 -34.88 -3.12
N LEU A 155 -5.02 -34.83 -3.24
CA LEU A 155 -5.94 -35.96 -3.35
C LEU A 155 -6.75 -35.85 -4.65
N ALA A 156 -7.10 -36.97 -5.28
CA ALA A 156 -8.09 -37.03 -6.36
C ALA A 156 -8.62 -38.47 -6.53
N GLY A 157 -9.60 -38.67 -7.42
CA GLY A 157 -9.93 -40.00 -7.92
C GLY A 157 -8.82 -40.55 -8.83
N THR A 158 -8.63 -41.86 -8.85
CA THR A 158 -7.68 -42.53 -9.77
C THR A 158 -8.44 -43.27 -10.87
N HIS A 159 -7.83 -43.47 -12.04
CA HIS A 159 -8.51 -44.09 -13.19
C HIS A 159 -9.01 -45.52 -12.93
N SER A 160 -8.41 -46.26 -12.00
CA SER A 160 -8.86 -47.59 -11.57
C SER A 160 -9.90 -47.57 -10.44
N THR A 161 -10.29 -46.39 -9.94
CA THR A 161 -11.21 -46.22 -8.80
C THR A 161 -12.40 -45.31 -9.09
N ILE A 162 -12.68 -45.04 -10.37
CA ILE A 162 -13.94 -44.41 -10.82
C ILE A 162 -14.99 -45.51 -11.06
N PRO A 163 -16.20 -45.42 -10.46
CA PRO A 163 -17.30 -46.35 -10.70
C PRO A 163 -17.84 -46.28 -12.13
N ASP A 164 -18.35 -47.40 -12.67
CA ASP A 164 -18.89 -47.48 -14.04
C ASP A 164 -20.07 -46.53 -14.32
N CYS A 165 -20.76 -46.02 -13.30
CA CYS A 165 -21.82 -45.02 -13.47
C CYS A 165 -21.29 -43.60 -13.73
N LEU A 166 -20.00 -43.35 -13.49
CA LEU A 166 -19.31 -42.11 -13.80
C LEU A 166 -18.47 -42.23 -15.09
N GLU A 167 -18.29 -41.11 -15.79
CA GLU A 167 -17.33 -40.92 -16.87
C GLU A 167 -16.34 -39.80 -16.51
N VAL A 168 -15.09 -39.90 -16.97
CA VAL A 168 -14.07 -38.87 -16.81
C VAL A 168 -14.26 -37.81 -17.90
N THR A 169 -14.56 -36.58 -17.50
CA THR A 169 -14.89 -35.48 -18.43
C THR A 169 -13.72 -34.54 -18.70
N SER A 170 -12.73 -34.48 -17.81
CA SER A 170 -11.45 -33.82 -18.09
C SER A 170 -10.28 -34.43 -17.34
N TYR A 171 -9.07 -34.23 -17.86
CA TYR A 171 -7.83 -34.72 -17.27
C TYR A 171 -6.64 -33.79 -17.56
N ALA A 172 -5.63 -33.82 -16.68
CA ALA A 172 -4.31 -33.21 -16.87
C ALA A 172 -3.24 -34.30 -16.98
N GLN A 173 -2.16 -34.03 -17.72
CA GLN A 173 -1.00 -34.93 -17.82
C GLN A 173 0.02 -34.68 -16.69
N LEU A 174 0.76 -35.72 -16.28
CA LEU A 174 1.76 -35.67 -15.21
C LEU A 174 3.20 -35.82 -15.75
N GLY A 175 3.97 -34.74 -15.70
CA GLY A 175 5.37 -34.73 -16.15
C GLY A 175 5.53 -34.94 -17.66
N GLU A 176 6.72 -35.38 -18.07
CA GLU A 176 7.06 -35.70 -19.46
C GLU A 176 6.53 -37.08 -19.92
N ASP A 177 6.07 -37.90 -18.96
CA ASP A 177 5.52 -39.23 -19.21
C ASP A 177 4.05 -39.14 -19.63
N SER A 178 3.82 -39.16 -20.95
CA SER A 178 2.50 -39.02 -21.56
C SER A 178 1.47 -40.10 -21.17
N SER A 179 1.89 -41.16 -20.48
CA SER A 179 1.00 -42.24 -19.99
C SER A 179 0.28 -41.93 -18.68
N LYS A 180 0.69 -40.89 -17.93
CA LYS A 180 0.16 -40.59 -16.60
C LYS A 180 -0.76 -39.37 -16.60
N THR A 181 -1.96 -39.54 -16.06
CA THR A 181 -3.01 -38.51 -16.00
C THR A 181 -3.67 -38.40 -14.63
N VAL A 182 -4.03 -37.18 -14.24
CA VAL A 182 -4.92 -36.89 -13.11
C VAL A 182 -6.31 -36.58 -13.64
N ILE A 183 -7.33 -37.15 -13.00
CA ILE A 183 -8.73 -36.86 -13.27
C ILE A 183 -9.06 -35.47 -12.75
N MET A 184 -9.42 -34.58 -13.68
CA MET A 184 -9.72 -33.18 -13.40
C MET A 184 -11.21 -32.83 -13.50
N GLY A 185 -12.02 -33.74 -14.03
CA GLY A 185 -13.48 -33.67 -14.06
C GLY A 185 -14.13 -35.05 -14.19
N VAL A 186 -15.30 -35.23 -13.54
CA VAL A 186 -16.15 -36.43 -13.70
C VAL A 186 -17.62 -36.03 -13.84
N ARG A 187 -18.42 -36.90 -14.49
CA ARG A 187 -19.87 -36.74 -14.66
C ARG A 187 -20.55 -38.10 -14.51
N HIS A 188 -21.75 -38.14 -13.95
CA HIS A 188 -22.57 -39.35 -13.96
C HIS A 188 -23.21 -39.54 -15.34
N LYS A 189 -23.25 -40.77 -15.88
CA LYS A 189 -23.69 -41.03 -17.26
C LYS A 189 -25.17 -40.72 -17.52
N GLU A 190 -26.03 -40.96 -16.52
CA GLU A 190 -27.49 -40.75 -16.62
C GLU A 190 -28.01 -39.52 -15.82
N LEU A 191 -27.61 -39.41 -14.56
CA LEU A 191 -28.04 -38.36 -13.63
C LEU A 191 -27.26 -37.05 -13.87
N ALA A 192 -27.91 -35.89 -13.66
CA ALA A 192 -27.36 -34.55 -13.89
C ALA A 192 -26.34 -34.12 -12.81
N VAL A 193 -25.30 -34.95 -12.62
CA VAL A 193 -24.27 -34.82 -11.59
C VAL A 193 -22.92 -34.67 -12.27
N GLU A 194 -22.21 -33.57 -11.99
CA GLU A 194 -20.90 -33.28 -12.57
C GLU A 194 -19.99 -32.63 -11.52
N GLY A 195 -18.67 -32.77 -11.67
CA GLY A 195 -17.72 -32.12 -10.77
C GLY A 195 -16.35 -31.96 -11.38
N VAL A 196 -15.56 -31.08 -10.76
CA VAL A 196 -14.23 -30.67 -11.22
C VAL A 196 -13.24 -30.63 -10.05
N GLN A 197 -12.03 -31.14 -10.26
CA GLN A 197 -10.99 -31.21 -9.22
C GLN A 197 -10.16 -29.93 -9.09
N PHE A 198 -10.16 -29.11 -10.14
CA PHE A 198 -9.65 -27.74 -10.12
C PHE A 198 -10.70 -26.76 -9.58
N HIS A 199 -10.32 -25.49 -9.48
CA HIS A 199 -11.15 -24.42 -8.93
C HIS A 199 -11.59 -23.44 -10.03
N PRO A 200 -12.82 -23.53 -10.59
CA PRO A 200 -13.36 -22.58 -11.57
C PRO A 200 -13.42 -21.13 -11.06
N GLU A 201 -13.53 -20.95 -9.75
CA GLU A 201 -13.60 -19.66 -9.05
C GLU A 201 -12.23 -19.03 -8.77
N SER A 202 -11.13 -19.71 -9.12
CA SER A 202 -9.77 -19.20 -8.96
C SER A 202 -9.39 -18.25 -10.11
N ILE A 203 -8.60 -17.22 -9.79
CA ILE A 203 -8.25 -16.13 -10.71
C ILE A 203 -7.42 -16.58 -11.91
N LEU A 204 -6.68 -17.70 -11.82
CA LEU A 204 -5.87 -18.24 -12.91
C LEU A 204 -6.58 -19.39 -13.68
N THR A 205 -7.90 -19.52 -13.52
CA THR A 205 -8.70 -20.54 -14.21
C THR A 205 -9.52 -19.94 -15.35
N GLU A 206 -9.25 -20.40 -16.58
CA GLU A 206 -9.95 -19.97 -17.77
C GLU A 206 -11.44 -20.37 -17.76
N TYR A 207 -12.30 -19.44 -18.22
CA TYR A 207 -13.74 -19.64 -18.44
C TYR A 207 -14.57 -20.21 -17.28
N GLY A 208 -14.10 -20.14 -16.02
CA GLY A 208 -14.81 -20.75 -14.88
C GLY A 208 -16.25 -20.23 -14.65
N ARG A 209 -16.51 -18.94 -14.95
CA ARG A 209 -17.89 -18.41 -15.03
C ARG A 209 -18.75 -19.12 -16.07
N GLY A 210 -18.18 -19.48 -17.23
CA GLY A 210 -18.86 -20.25 -18.27
C GLY A 210 -19.27 -21.64 -17.79
N MET A 211 -18.43 -22.30 -16.99
CA MET A 211 -18.73 -23.61 -16.40
C MET A 211 -19.94 -23.53 -15.46
N PHE A 212 -19.95 -22.57 -14.52
CA PHE A 212 -21.12 -22.34 -13.66
C PHE A 212 -22.36 -21.95 -14.47
N ARG A 213 -22.24 -21.07 -15.48
CA ARG A 213 -23.36 -20.68 -16.36
C ARG A 213 -23.97 -21.88 -17.09
N ASN A 214 -23.15 -22.84 -17.51
CA ASN A 214 -23.63 -24.05 -18.18
C ASN A 214 -24.38 -24.97 -17.20
N PHE A 215 -23.87 -25.16 -15.98
CA PHE A 215 -24.57 -25.87 -14.92
C PHE A 215 -25.92 -25.23 -14.55
N LEU A 216 -25.97 -23.91 -14.40
CA LEU A 216 -27.17 -23.18 -13.94
C LEU A 216 -28.32 -23.13 -14.96
N LYS A 217 -28.11 -23.54 -16.22
CA LYS A 217 -29.18 -23.77 -17.21
C LYS A 217 -30.00 -25.03 -16.90
N LEU A 218 -29.41 -26.01 -16.21
CA LEU A 218 -30.02 -27.31 -15.98
C LEU A 218 -31.21 -27.19 -15.02
N THR A 219 -32.31 -27.88 -15.32
CA THR A 219 -33.58 -27.86 -14.58
C THR A 219 -34.01 -29.22 -14.07
N ALA A 220 -33.54 -30.31 -14.68
CA ALA A 220 -33.89 -31.68 -14.31
C ALA A 220 -32.72 -32.44 -13.67
N GLY A 221 -33.02 -33.42 -12.79
CA GLY A 221 -32.03 -34.28 -12.16
C GLY A 221 -31.36 -35.34 -13.06
N THR A 222 -31.71 -35.42 -14.35
CA THR A 222 -31.14 -36.35 -15.35
C THR A 222 -30.76 -35.63 -16.63
N TRP A 223 -29.75 -36.10 -17.37
CA TRP A 223 -29.36 -35.46 -18.64
C TRP A 223 -30.47 -35.51 -19.68
N GLU A 224 -31.25 -36.60 -19.72
CA GLU A 224 -32.38 -36.72 -20.63
C GLU A 224 -33.48 -35.68 -20.36
N GLY A 225 -33.77 -35.39 -19.09
CA GLY A 225 -34.72 -34.33 -18.70
C GLY A 225 -34.24 -32.91 -19.02
N ASN A 226 -32.94 -32.71 -19.26
CA ASN A 226 -32.37 -31.45 -19.75
C ASN A 226 -32.22 -31.40 -21.28
N GLY A 227 -32.56 -32.48 -21.98
CA GLY A 227 -32.50 -32.62 -23.44
C GLY A 227 -31.15 -33.10 -23.97
N LYS A 228 -31.20 -34.06 -24.91
CA LYS A 228 -30.03 -34.44 -25.73
C LYS A 228 -29.72 -33.30 -26.71
N GLN A 229 -28.51 -32.74 -26.63
CA GLN A 229 -28.02 -31.70 -27.55
C GLN A 229 -28.23 -32.11 -29.01
N SER A 230 -29.03 -31.36 -29.77
CA SER A 230 -29.37 -31.68 -31.15
C SER A 230 -28.28 -31.22 -32.12
N SER A 231 -27.26 -32.07 -32.29
CA SER A 231 -26.15 -31.86 -33.22
C SER A 231 -26.52 -32.12 -34.69
N ALA A 232 -27.49 -31.39 -35.25
CA ALA A 232 -27.73 -31.32 -36.70
C ALA A 232 -28.70 -30.19 -37.12
N GLN A 233 -28.18 -29.12 -37.72
CA GLN A 233 -28.74 -28.56 -38.96
C GLN A 233 -27.76 -27.57 -39.62
N SER A 234 -27.22 -27.97 -40.77
CA SER A 234 -26.46 -27.12 -41.68
C SER A 234 -26.97 -27.35 -43.11
N GLY A 235 -27.21 -26.25 -43.84
CA GLY A 235 -27.93 -26.27 -45.12
C GLY A 235 -29.44 -26.04 -44.94
N THR A 236 -30.14 -25.32 -45.83
CA THR A 236 -29.67 -24.68 -47.08
C THR A 236 -30.43 -23.37 -47.33
N SER A 237 -29.95 -22.56 -48.27
CA SER A 237 -30.34 -21.18 -48.54
C SER A 237 -31.59 -20.99 -49.43
N VAL A 238 -32.01 -19.72 -49.53
CA VAL A 238 -32.79 -19.06 -50.62
C VAL A 238 -34.26 -18.70 -50.35
N ALA A 239 -34.47 -17.37 -50.28
CA ALA A 239 -35.63 -16.56 -50.67
C ALA A 239 -37.07 -16.82 -50.15
N THR A 240 -37.63 -15.77 -49.57
CA THR A 240 -38.94 -15.17 -49.91
C THR A 240 -38.90 -13.72 -49.42
N GLY A 241 -39.64 -12.75 -49.95
CA GLY A 241 -40.74 -12.78 -50.93
C GLY A 241 -41.82 -11.81 -50.43
N LEU A 242 -41.96 -10.64 -51.07
CA LEU A 242 -42.79 -9.55 -50.54
C LEU A 242 -44.29 -9.87 -50.57
N ALA A 243 -44.96 -9.65 -49.44
CA ALA A 243 -46.38 -9.31 -49.35
C ALA A 243 -46.56 -8.29 -48.22
N ALA A 244 -47.35 -7.24 -48.45
CA ALA A 244 -47.41 -6.07 -47.56
C ALA A 244 -48.71 -6.00 -46.73
N SER A 245 -48.61 -5.47 -45.51
CA SER A 245 -49.73 -4.78 -44.86
C SER A 245 -49.19 -3.58 -44.07
N ASN A 246 -49.86 -2.43 -44.20
CA ASN A 246 -49.34 -1.15 -43.72
C ASN A 246 -49.68 -0.89 -42.25
N SER A 247 -48.65 -0.71 -41.42
CA SER A 247 -48.67 0.26 -40.31
C SER A 247 -47.24 0.73 -40.03
N THR A 248 -47.04 2.00 -39.71
CA THR A 248 -45.71 2.64 -39.69
C THR A 248 -45.23 2.93 -38.25
N PRO A 249 -44.24 2.20 -37.74
CA PRO A 249 -43.41 2.65 -36.62
C PRO A 249 -42.42 3.72 -37.09
N LYS A 250 -41.92 4.54 -36.16
CA LYS A 250 -40.93 5.58 -36.46
C LYS A 250 -39.53 4.98 -36.61
N VAL A 251 -38.66 5.69 -37.34
CA VAL A 251 -37.23 5.37 -37.43
C VAL A 251 -36.56 5.66 -36.08
N ASP A 252 -36.07 4.61 -35.41
CA ASP A 252 -35.23 4.78 -34.22
C ASP A 252 -33.86 5.36 -34.59
N LYS A 253 -33.39 6.31 -33.78
CA LYS A 253 -32.07 6.93 -33.96
C LYS A 253 -30.96 5.90 -33.68
N LYS A 254 -29.96 5.84 -34.56
CA LYS A 254 -28.69 5.16 -34.24
C LYS A 254 -28.03 5.87 -33.06
N THR A 255 -28.01 5.23 -31.90
CA THR A 255 -27.31 5.72 -30.70
C THR A 255 -25.82 5.90 -31.01
N SER A 256 -25.31 7.11 -30.80
CA SER A 256 -23.91 7.46 -31.00
C SER A 256 -23.01 6.70 -30.04
N ILE A 257 -21.72 6.59 -30.38
CA ILE A 257 -20.74 5.98 -29.48
C ILE A 257 -20.43 6.88 -28.27
N LEU A 258 -20.60 8.20 -28.38
CA LEU A 258 -20.49 9.12 -27.24
C LEU A 258 -21.56 8.82 -26.17
N GLU A 259 -22.82 8.68 -26.57
CA GLU A 259 -23.92 8.29 -25.66
C GLU A 259 -23.65 6.93 -24.98
N LYS A 260 -23.13 5.95 -25.74
CA LYS A 260 -22.77 4.62 -25.19
C LYS A 260 -21.67 4.68 -24.14
N ILE A 261 -20.62 5.48 -24.38
CA ILE A 261 -19.53 5.68 -23.41
C ILE A 261 -20.06 6.41 -22.17
N TYR A 262 -20.89 7.44 -22.37
CA TYR A 262 -21.48 8.25 -21.32
C TYR A 262 -22.38 7.43 -20.37
N ASP A 263 -23.34 6.69 -20.91
CA ASP A 263 -24.27 5.90 -20.09
C ASP A 263 -23.57 4.73 -19.38
N HIS A 264 -22.60 4.09 -20.03
CA HIS A 264 -21.74 3.09 -19.36
C HIS A 264 -20.96 3.72 -18.20
N ARG A 265 -20.31 4.87 -18.42
CA ARG A 265 -19.54 5.53 -17.37
C ARG A 265 -20.43 6.04 -16.24
N ARG A 266 -21.66 6.50 -16.52
CA ARG A 266 -22.67 6.84 -15.50
C ARG A 266 -23.05 5.63 -14.64
N ALA A 267 -23.29 4.46 -15.24
CA ALA A 267 -23.56 3.23 -14.49
C ALA A 267 -22.35 2.82 -13.63
N ALA A 268 -21.14 2.87 -14.19
CA ALA A 268 -19.91 2.54 -13.48
C ALA A 268 -19.65 3.49 -12.29
N VAL A 269 -19.79 4.80 -12.47
CA VAL A 269 -19.65 5.81 -11.40
C VAL A 269 -20.74 5.66 -10.33
N ALA A 270 -21.97 5.32 -10.71
CA ALA A 270 -23.04 5.05 -9.74
C ALA A 270 -22.71 3.86 -8.83
N ILE A 271 -22.14 2.78 -9.38
CA ILE A 271 -21.63 1.64 -8.59
C ILE A 271 -20.44 2.09 -7.74
N GLN A 272 -19.47 2.79 -8.34
CA GLN A 272 -18.24 3.24 -7.68
C GLN A 272 -18.52 4.07 -6.41
N LYS A 273 -19.52 4.97 -6.48
CA LYS A 273 -19.99 5.81 -5.36
C LYS A 273 -20.59 5.04 -4.18
N THR A 274 -20.81 3.72 -4.28
CA THR A 274 -21.24 2.85 -3.18
C THR A 274 -20.08 2.14 -2.46
N ILE A 275 -18.92 2.01 -3.10
CA ILE A 275 -17.78 1.22 -2.58
C ILE A 275 -17.15 1.97 -1.39
N PRO A 276 -17.00 1.36 -0.20
CA PRO A 276 -16.32 1.96 0.93
C PRO A 276 -14.89 2.42 0.57
N SER A 277 -14.46 3.57 1.10
CA SER A 277 -13.30 4.39 0.67
C SER A 277 -13.48 5.18 -0.64
N GLN A 278 -14.53 4.90 -1.41
CA GLN A 278 -14.88 5.58 -2.65
C GLN A 278 -16.29 6.18 -2.63
N ARG A 279 -16.96 6.24 -1.47
CA ARG A 279 -18.22 6.97 -1.31
C ARG A 279 -17.94 8.48 -1.31
N PRO A 280 -18.86 9.35 -1.77
CA PRO A 280 -18.66 10.80 -1.74
C PRO A 280 -18.27 11.36 -0.36
N ALA A 281 -18.82 10.81 0.72
CA ALA A 281 -18.46 11.19 2.09
C ALA A 281 -17.05 10.73 2.50
N ASP A 282 -16.56 9.59 1.99
CA ASP A 282 -15.19 9.13 2.24
C ASP A 282 -14.19 10.03 1.52
N LEU A 283 -14.48 10.42 0.27
CA LEU A 283 -13.66 11.36 -0.49
C LEU A 283 -13.66 12.77 0.13
N GLN A 284 -14.81 13.25 0.61
CA GLN A 284 -14.87 14.55 1.28
C GLN A 284 -14.04 14.54 2.57
N ALA A 285 -14.21 13.52 3.42
CA ALA A 285 -13.38 13.37 4.63
C ALA A 285 -11.88 13.26 4.31
N ALA A 286 -11.50 12.58 3.22
CA ALA A 286 -10.12 12.52 2.75
C ALA A 286 -9.60 13.90 2.30
N TYR A 287 -10.42 14.69 1.61
CA TYR A 287 -10.07 16.06 1.19
C TYR A 287 -9.93 17.01 2.39
N ASP A 288 -10.86 16.94 3.35
CA ASP A 288 -10.86 17.75 4.58
C ASP A 288 -9.65 17.45 5.48
N LEU A 289 -9.11 16.23 5.41
CA LEU A 289 -7.83 15.83 6.02
C LEU A 289 -6.59 16.40 5.28
N ASN A 290 -6.78 17.21 4.24
CA ASN A 290 -5.73 17.89 3.46
C ASN A 290 -4.73 16.93 2.78
N ILE A 291 -5.15 15.70 2.43
CA ILE A 291 -4.24 14.71 1.81
C ILE A 291 -3.99 14.95 0.32
N ALA A 292 -4.79 15.81 -0.33
CA ALA A 292 -4.77 16.03 -1.77
C ALA A 292 -3.47 16.76 -2.20
N PRO A 293 -2.64 16.19 -3.11
CA PRO A 293 -1.30 16.71 -3.43
C PRO A 293 -1.26 18.19 -3.84
N PRO A 294 -0.14 18.92 -3.64
CA PRO A 294 0.01 20.30 -4.09
C PRO A 294 -0.19 20.46 -5.60
N GLN A 295 -1.05 21.43 -5.95
CA GLN A 295 -1.47 21.77 -7.31
C GLN A 295 -0.52 22.78 -7.97
N VAL A 296 -0.55 22.86 -9.30
CA VAL A 296 -0.05 24.00 -10.09
C VAL A 296 -1.19 24.64 -10.88
N SER A 297 -1.19 25.96 -11.03
CA SER A 297 -2.24 26.66 -11.80
C SER A 297 -2.14 26.30 -13.29
N PHE A 298 -3.16 25.62 -13.81
CA PHE A 298 -3.25 25.21 -15.22
C PHE A 298 -3.15 26.38 -16.21
N PRO A 299 -3.88 27.51 -16.06
CA PRO A 299 -3.71 28.70 -16.90
C PRO A 299 -2.32 29.33 -16.82
N ALA A 300 -1.74 29.41 -15.61
CA ALA A 300 -0.39 29.97 -15.46
C ALA A 300 0.67 29.08 -16.13
N ARG A 301 0.55 27.75 -15.98
CA ARG A 301 1.44 26.77 -16.60
C ARG A 301 1.34 26.78 -18.12
N LEU A 302 0.15 26.97 -18.69
CA LEU A 302 -0.06 27.16 -20.14
C LEU A 302 0.51 28.49 -20.69
N ARG A 303 0.70 29.51 -19.84
CA ARG A 303 1.36 30.78 -20.19
C ARG A 303 2.89 30.74 -20.02
N GLN A 304 3.46 29.62 -19.56
CA GLN A 304 4.88 29.48 -19.17
C GLN A 304 5.62 28.38 -19.98
N SER A 305 5.34 28.26 -21.28
CA SER A 305 5.99 27.29 -22.18
C SER A 305 7.43 27.70 -22.56
N PRO A 306 8.35 26.74 -22.81
CA PRO A 306 9.66 27.05 -23.42
C PRO A 306 9.57 27.30 -24.93
N TYR A 307 8.40 27.10 -25.53
CA TYR A 307 8.10 27.32 -26.94
C TYR A 307 6.98 28.36 -27.12
N PRO A 308 6.81 28.99 -28.29
CA PRO A 308 5.73 29.95 -28.55
C PRO A 308 4.30 29.40 -28.36
N LEU A 309 4.16 28.09 -28.29
CA LEU A 309 2.91 27.35 -28.13
C LEU A 309 3.08 26.30 -27.03
N SER A 310 2.09 26.13 -26.15
CA SER A 310 2.12 25.12 -25.09
C SER A 310 1.74 23.73 -25.60
N LEU A 311 2.54 22.71 -25.28
CA LEU A 311 2.16 21.32 -25.52
C LEU A 311 1.41 20.73 -24.32
N MET A 312 0.27 20.09 -24.63
CA MET A 312 -0.49 19.22 -23.75
C MET A 312 -0.31 17.78 -24.25
N ALA A 313 0.62 17.04 -23.66
CA ALA A 313 1.00 15.71 -24.13
C ALA A 313 0.09 14.63 -23.52
N GLU A 314 -0.59 13.85 -24.36
CA GLU A 314 -1.64 12.91 -23.93
C GLU A 314 -1.18 11.45 -23.91
N ILE A 315 -1.26 10.83 -22.73
CA ILE A 315 -0.96 9.42 -22.48
C ILE A 315 -2.23 8.60 -22.71
N LYS A 316 -2.17 7.64 -23.65
CA LYS A 316 -3.34 6.89 -24.11
C LYS A 316 -2.98 5.50 -24.64
N ARG A 317 -3.49 4.45 -24.00
CA ARG A 317 -3.27 3.05 -24.42
C ARG A 317 -4.16 2.63 -25.59
N ALA A 318 -5.42 3.08 -25.62
CA ALA A 318 -6.41 2.73 -26.64
C ALA A 318 -7.31 3.92 -27.02
N SER A 319 -8.10 3.78 -28.09
CA SER A 319 -9.18 4.73 -28.40
C SER A 319 -10.33 4.10 -29.21
N PRO A 320 -11.57 4.65 -29.14
CA PRO A 320 -12.72 4.15 -29.90
C PRO A 320 -12.52 4.04 -31.43
N SER A 321 -11.67 4.89 -32.03
CA SER A 321 -11.49 4.98 -33.49
C SER A 321 -10.19 4.35 -34.02
N LYS A 322 -9.31 3.84 -33.14
CA LYS A 322 -8.06 3.16 -33.52
C LYS A 322 -7.86 1.80 -32.87
N GLY A 323 -8.67 1.44 -31.86
CA GLY A 323 -8.38 0.27 -31.01
C GLY A 323 -7.15 0.53 -30.13
N MET A 324 -6.34 -0.50 -29.93
CA MET A 324 -5.08 -0.40 -29.17
C MET A 324 -4.04 0.43 -29.92
N ILE A 325 -3.35 1.32 -29.19
CA ILE A 325 -2.29 2.21 -29.71
C ILE A 325 -0.95 1.82 -29.09
N ALA A 326 -0.91 1.66 -27.76
CA ALA A 326 0.29 1.33 -27.00
C ALA A 326 -0.11 0.58 -25.71
N GLU A 327 -0.34 -0.73 -25.85
CA GLU A 327 -0.80 -1.62 -24.77
C GLU A 327 0.14 -1.60 -23.55
N ASN A 328 1.44 -1.84 -23.79
CA ASN A 328 2.48 -1.90 -22.76
C ASN A 328 2.95 -0.51 -22.27
N ALA A 329 2.17 0.57 -22.47
CA ALA A 329 2.58 1.93 -22.11
C ALA A 329 2.56 2.14 -20.58
N CYS A 330 3.75 2.36 -20.03
CA CYS A 330 3.96 2.76 -18.64
C CYS A 330 3.74 4.28 -18.48
N ALA A 331 2.51 4.68 -18.14
CA ALA A 331 2.11 6.08 -17.95
C ALA A 331 3.09 6.92 -17.10
N PRO A 332 3.53 6.50 -15.89
CA PRO A 332 4.46 7.30 -15.08
C PRO A 332 5.86 7.45 -15.71
N ALA A 333 6.29 6.54 -16.58
CA ALA A 333 7.53 6.69 -17.33
C ALA A 333 7.34 7.69 -18.49
N GLN A 334 6.27 7.52 -19.28
CA GLN A 334 5.95 8.40 -20.40
C GLN A 334 5.78 9.87 -19.96
N ALA A 335 5.16 10.09 -18.80
CA ALA A 335 5.02 11.41 -18.19
C ALA A 335 6.37 12.10 -17.92
N ARG A 336 7.40 11.36 -17.48
CA ARG A 336 8.75 11.90 -17.27
C ARG A 336 9.44 12.27 -18.58
N GLU A 337 9.18 11.53 -19.66
CA GLU A 337 9.67 11.88 -21.00
C GLU A 337 8.98 13.14 -21.54
N TYR A 338 7.65 13.23 -21.43
CA TYR A 338 6.88 14.40 -21.82
C TYR A 338 7.30 15.66 -21.04
N ALA A 339 7.53 15.55 -19.73
CA ALA A 339 8.09 16.63 -18.94
C ALA A 339 9.48 17.08 -19.44
N LYS A 340 10.39 16.14 -19.73
CA LYS A 340 11.74 16.43 -20.26
C LYS A 340 11.72 17.03 -21.67
N ALA A 341 10.73 16.65 -22.48
CA ALA A 341 10.49 17.24 -23.80
C ALA A 341 9.86 18.65 -23.74
N GLY A 342 9.54 19.18 -22.55
CA GLY A 342 8.99 20.52 -22.38
C GLY A 342 7.46 20.61 -22.51
N ALA A 343 6.74 19.49 -22.38
CA ALA A 343 5.29 19.52 -22.28
C ALA A 343 4.86 20.40 -21.08
N SER A 344 3.92 21.31 -21.30
CA SER A 344 3.40 22.17 -20.23
C SER A 344 2.25 21.52 -19.46
N VAL A 345 1.55 20.57 -20.10
CA VAL A 345 0.48 19.77 -19.48
C VAL A 345 0.66 18.32 -19.89
N ILE A 346 0.32 17.39 -19.00
CA ILE A 346 0.22 15.96 -19.28
C ILE A 346 -1.26 15.56 -19.11
N SER A 347 -1.88 15.17 -20.23
CA SER A 347 -3.25 14.66 -20.27
C SER A 347 -3.22 13.15 -20.02
N VAL A 348 -3.91 12.69 -18.98
CA VAL A 348 -3.99 11.26 -18.63
C VAL A 348 -5.42 10.79 -18.84
N LEU A 349 -5.61 9.85 -19.76
CA LEU A 349 -6.88 9.15 -19.89
C LEU A 349 -7.09 8.28 -18.64
N THR A 350 -8.26 8.43 -18.01
CA THR A 350 -8.64 7.69 -16.80
C THR A 350 -9.86 6.78 -17.00
N GLU A 351 -10.36 6.72 -18.24
CA GLU A 351 -11.49 5.89 -18.66
C GLU A 351 -10.99 4.47 -19.01
N PRO A 352 -11.52 3.41 -18.37
CA PRO A 352 -10.98 2.05 -18.49
C PRO A 352 -11.44 1.27 -19.74
N GLU A 353 -12.65 1.47 -20.26
CA GLU A 353 -13.25 0.53 -21.20
C GLU A 353 -12.87 0.76 -22.66
N TRP A 354 -12.80 2.02 -23.10
CA TRP A 354 -12.44 2.41 -24.46
C TRP A 354 -11.04 3.03 -24.57
N PHE A 355 -10.54 3.64 -23.50
CA PHE A 355 -9.21 4.28 -23.50
C PHE A 355 -8.12 3.50 -22.75
N LYS A 356 -8.51 2.47 -21.97
CA LYS A 356 -7.63 1.60 -21.18
C LYS A 356 -6.72 2.39 -20.22
N GLY A 357 -7.29 3.43 -19.61
CA GLY A 357 -6.69 4.22 -18.54
C GLY A 357 -7.30 3.91 -17.17
N SER A 358 -6.76 4.52 -16.12
CA SER A 358 -7.26 4.33 -14.74
C SER A 358 -7.02 5.57 -13.87
N ILE A 359 -7.71 5.66 -12.74
CA ILE A 359 -7.43 6.69 -11.72
C ILE A 359 -6.05 6.51 -11.06
N ASP A 360 -5.51 5.30 -11.08
CA ASP A 360 -4.18 4.98 -10.55
C ASP A 360 -3.04 5.35 -11.52
N ASP A 361 -3.29 5.36 -12.84
CA ASP A 361 -2.38 6.00 -13.81
C ASP A 361 -2.19 7.48 -13.49
N LEU A 362 -3.28 8.18 -13.14
CA LEU A 362 -3.24 9.61 -12.75
C LEU A 362 -2.40 9.81 -11.47
N ARG A 363 -2.60 8.97 -10.45
CA ARG A 363 -1.81 8.96 -9.21
C ARG A 363 -0.34 8.68 -9.47
N ALA A 364 -0.03 7.65 -10.25
CA ALA A 364 1.33 7.25 -10.59
C ALA A 364 2.06 8.34 -11.40
N VAL A 365 1.38 8.97 -12.37
CA VAL A 365 1.89 10.13 -13.12
C VAL A 365 2.15 11.32 -12.20
N ARG A 366 1.26 11.62 -11.25
CA ARG A 366 1.50 12.70 -10.27
C ARG A 366 2.71 12.41 -9.36
N GLN A 367 2.91 11.16 -8.98
CA GLN A 367 4.03 10.73 -8.13
C GLN A 367 5.37 10.68 -8.87
N SER A 368 5.42 10.20 -10.12
CA SER A 368 6.66 10.12 -10.91
C SER A 368 7.26 11.48 -11.27
N LEU A 369 6.46 12.54 -11.11
CA LEU A 369 6.80 13.94 -11.31
C LEU A 369 7.10 14.71 -10.00
N GLU A 370 7.19 14.03 -8.84
CA GLU A 370 7.70 14.67 -7.61
C GLU A 370 9.15 15.16 -7.79
N GLY A 371 9.42 16.39 -7.37
CA GLY A 371 10.74 17.03 -7.47
C GLY A 371 11.07 17.67 -8.82
N VAL A 372 10.22 17.55 -9.84
CA VAL A 372 10.40 18.27 -11.11
C VAL A 372 10.19 19.77 -10.87
N THR A 373 11.25 20.57 -11.08
CA THR A 373 11.30 22.00 -10.71
C THR A 373 10.27 22.87 -11.40
N ASN A 374 9.96 22.57 -12.67
CA ASN A 374 8.85 23.13 -13.41
C ASN A 374 7.93 21.98 -13.87
N ARG A 375 7.18 21.42 -12.91
CA ARG A 375 6.28 20.27 -13.17
C ARG A 375 5.16 20.65 -14.16
N PRO A 376 4.89 19.85 -15.19
CA PRO A 376 3.71 20.02 -16.04
C PRO A 376 2.41 19.89 -15.22
N ALA A 377 1.37 20.65 -15.58
CA ALA A 377 0.05 20.47 -15.01
C ALA A 377 -0.53 19.10 -15.45
N ILE A 378 -1.34 18.47 -14.62
CA ILE A 378 -1.95 17.15 -14.91
C ILE A 378 -3.43 17.32 -15.16
N LEU A 379 -3.87 16.93 -16.36
CA LEU A 379 -5.26 16.91 -16.80
C LEU A 379 -5.84 15.50 -16.66
N ARG A 380 -6.88 15.33 -15.84
CA ARG A 380 -7.74 14.14 -15.91
C ARG A 380 -8.61 14.24 -17.14
N LYS A 381 -8.35 13.38 -18.13
CA LYS A 381 -9.15 13.26 -19.35
C LYS A 381 -10.15 12.11 -19.17
N GLU A 382 -11.43 12.48 -19.03
CA GLU A 382 -12.57 11.57 -18.85
C GLU A 382 -13.87 12.30 -19.20
N PHE A 383 -14.97 11.54 -19.27
CA PHE A 383 -16.34 12.04 -19.39
C PHE A 383 -16.86 12.39 -17.99
N VAL A 384 -16.61 13.64 -17.55
CA VAL A 384 -17.02 14.14 -16.22
C VAL A 384 -18.45 14.66 -16.24
N PHE A 385 -19.29 14.14 -15.34
CA PHE A 385 -20.70 14.53 -15.17
C PHE A 385 -21.15 14.60 -13.70
N ASP A 386 -20.31 14.17 -12.75
CA ASP A 386 -20.60 14.17 -11.32
C ASP A 386 -19.46 14.85 -10.54
N GLU A 387 -19.79 15.67 -9.53
CA GLU A 387 -18.82 16.32 -8.64
C GLU A 387 -17.89 15.30 -7.97
N TYR A 388 -18.39 14.07 -7.76
CA TYR A 388 -17.60 12.92 -7.34
C TYR A 388 -16.32 12.71 -8.17
N GLN A 389 -16.41 12.73 -9.50
CA GLN A 389 -15.26 12.53 -10.39
C GLN A 389 -14.24 13.67 -10.26
N ILE A 390 -14.71 14.89 -9.97
CA ILE A 390 -13.86 16.07 -9.79
C ILE A 390 -13.11 15.99 -8.45
N LEU A 391 -13.81 15.61 -7.37
CA LEU A 391 -13.19 15.41 -6.05
C LEU A 391 -12.19 14.25 -6.05
N GLU A 392 -12.54 13.14 -6.70
CA GLU A 392 -11.64 12.01 -6.94
C GLU A 392 -10.39 12.42 -7.74
N ALA A 393 -10.55 13.25 -8.79
CA ALA A 393 -9.45 13.76 -9.59
C ALA A 393 -8.49 14.61 -8.75
N ARG A 394 -9.05 15.51 -7.93
CA ARG A 394 -8.31 16.39 -7.03
C ARG A 394 -7.49 15.59 -6.02
N LEU A 395 -8.08 14.54 -5.43
CA LEU A 395 -7.41 13.63 -4.48
C LEU A 395 -6.34 12.77 -5.15
N ALA A 396 -6.60 12.28 -6.37
CA ALA A 396 -5.61 11.56 -7.19
C ALA A 396 -4.45 12.46 -7.68
N GLY A 397 -4.60 13.78 -7.57
CA GLY A 397 -3.54 14.75 -7.83
C GLY A 397 -3.56 15.38 -9.22
N ALA A 398 -4.73 15.45 -9.86
CA ALA A 398 -4.95 16.36 -10.99
C ALA A 398 -4.76 17.83 -10.58
N ASP A 399 -4.39 18.65 -11.56
CA ASP A 399 -4.38 20.11 -11.49
C ASP A 399 -5.54 20.73 -12.30
N THR A 400 -6.16 19.94 -13.19
CA THR A 400 -7.29 20.30 -14.04
C THR A 400 -8.07 19.06 -14.49
N ILE A 401 -9.32 19.25 -14.91
CA ILE A 401 -10.26 18.22 -15.37
C ILE A 401 -10.92 18.66 -16.69
N LEU A 402 -11.38 17.70 -17.50
CA LEU A 402 -12.15 17.98 -18.71
C LEU A 402 -13.64 18.18 -18.40
N LEU A 403 -14.28 19.19 -18.99
CA LEU A 403 -15.75 19.28 -19.09
C LEU A 403 -16.13 19.39 -20.57
N ILE A 404 -17.06 18.57 -21.07
CA ILE A 404 -17.44 18.55 -22.50
C ILE A 404 -18.82 19.20 -22.64
N VAL A 405 -18.91 20.33 -23.35
CA VAL A 405 -20.19 21.08 -23.49
C VAL A 405 -21.24 20.25 -24.23
N LYS A 406 -20.85 19.55 -25.29
CA LYS A 406 -21.72 18.65 -26.10
C LYS A 406 -22.35 17.47 -25.33
N MET A 407 -21.93 17.24 -24.07
CA MET A 407 -22.37 16.14 -23.21
C MET A 407 -23.19 16.60 -22.00
N LEU A 408 -23.15 17.89 -21.65
CA LEU A 408 -23.66 18.41 -20.38
C LEU A 408 -24.73 19.48 -20.64
N SER A 409 -25.80 19.49 -19.82
CA SER A 409 -26.71 20.64 -19.81
C SER A 409 -25.99 21.88 -19.26
N VAL A 410 -26.44 23.08 -19.62
CA VAL A 410 -25.76 24.34 -19.21
C VAL A 410 -25.73 24.48 -17.68
N GLU A 411 -26.79 24.04 -16.99
CA GLU A 411 -26.90 24.04 -15.54
C GLU A 411 -25.90 23.06 -14.90
N LEU A 412 -25.78 21.86 -15.46
CA LEU A 412 -24.84 20.83 -14.98
C LEU A 412 -23.39 21.23 -15.23
N LEU A 413 -23.09 21.75 -16.43
CA LEU A 413 -21.79 22.30 -16.80
C LEU A 413 -21.38 23.43 -15.84
N THR A 414 -22.27 24.39 -15.59
CA THR A 414 -22.04 25.53 -14.70
C THR A 414 -21.74 25.07 -13.27
N ARG A 415 -22.52 24.11 -12.75
CA ARG A 415 -22.30 23.52 -11.42
C ARG A 415 -20.93 22.83 -11.33
N LEU A 416 -20.59 21.98 -12.30
CA LEU A 416 -19.32 21.24 -12.32
C LEU A 416 -18.11 22.17 -12.47
N TYR A 417 -18.23 23.22 -13.29
CA TYR A 417 -17.20 24.25 -13.45
C TYR A 417 -16.93 24.99 -12.13
N HIS A 418 -17.97 25.51 -11.47
CA HIS A 418 -17.81 26.18 -10.17
C HIS A 418 -17.33 25.25 -9.07
N TYR A 419 -17.74 23.97 -9.06
CA TYR A 419 -17.21 22.98 -8.12
C TYR A 419 -15.71 22.72 -8.35
N SER A 420 -15.27 22.59 -9.61
CA SER A 420 -13.84 22.46 -9.92
C SER A 420 -13.04 23.69 -9.47
N ARG A 421 -13.54 24.91 -9.73
CA ARG A 421 -12.93 26.16 -9.25
C ARG A 421 -12.82 26.21 -7.73
N SER A 422 -13.80 25.69 -6.98
CA SER A 422 -13.77 25.69 -5.51
C SER A 422 -12.68 24.79 -4.91
N LEU A 423 -12.27 23.75 -5.66
CA LEU A 423 -11.12 22.89 -5.32
C LEU A 423 -9.77 23.44 -5.83
N GLY A 424 -9.78 24.59 -6.53
CA GLY A 424 -8.60 25.26 -7.11
C GLY A 424 -8.23 24.82 -8.54
N MET A 425 -9.04 23.98 -9.17
CA MET A 425 -8.79 23.46 -10.53
C MET A 425 -9.60 24.24 -11.56
N GLU A 426 -8.93 24.95 -12.48
CA GLU A 426 -9.56 25.47 -13.70
C GLU A 426 -9.81 24.31 -14.68
N PRO A 427 -11.04 24.05 -15.13
CA PRO A 427 -11.30 23.02 -16.15
C PRO A 427 -10.75 23.37 -17.53
N LEU A 428 -10.48 22.35 -18.33
CA LEU A 428 -10.47 22.48 -19.78
C LEU A 428 -11.91 22.29 -20.27
N VAL A 429 -12.56 23.36 -20.74
CA VAL A 429 -13.92 23.28 -21.30
C VAL A 429 -13.85 22.96 -22.78
N GLU A 430 -14.26 21.74 -23.16
CA GLU A 430 -14.17 21.21 -24.53
C GLU A 430 -15.42 21.53 -25.36
N VAL A 431 -15.19 22.12 -26.54
CA VAL A 431 -16.21 22.59 -27.50
C VAL A 431 -15.86 22.13 -28.92
N ASN A 432 -16.86 22.02 -29.78
CA ASN A 432 -16.72 21.67 -31.20
C ASN A 432 -17.49 22.61 -32.15
N THR A 433 -18.51 23.33 -31.66
CA THR A 433 -19.40 24.19 -32.46
C THR A 433 -19.40 25.65 -31.98
N PRO A 434 -19.85 26.63 -32.80
CA PRO A 434 -20.07 28.03 -32.37
C PRO A 434 -21.00 28.15 -31.16
N GLU A 435 -22.04 27.32 -31.11
CA GLU A 435 -23.03 27.31 -30.03
C GLU A 435 -22.39 26.83 -28.71
N GLU A 436 -21.57 25.78 -28.77
CA GLU A 436 -20.80 25.30 -27.61
C GLU A 436 -19.73 26.31 -27.17
N MET A 437 -19.04 26.95 -28.12
CA MET A 437 -18.07 28.02 -27.85
C MET A 437 -18.73 29.19 -27.11
N LYS A 438 -19.90 29.65 -27.58
CA LYS A 438 -20.68 30.71 -26.93
C LYS A 438 -21.06 30.35 -25.49
N ILE A 439 -21.45 29.09 -25.23
CA ILE A 439 -21.74 28.61 -23.86
C ILE A 439 -20.47 28.66 -22.99
N ALA A 440 -19.32 28.19 -23.48
CA ALA A 440 -18.06 28.20 -22.75
C ALA A 440 -17.54 29.62 -22.45
N VAL A 441 -17.74 30.57 -23.37
CA VAL A 441 -17.42 31.99 -23.16
C VAL A 441 -18.39 32.64 -22.16
N GLN A 442 -19.70 32.34 -22.23
CA GLN A 442 -20.69 32.85 -21.27
C GLN A 442 -20.53 32.29 -19.86
N LEU A 443 -20.00 31.07 -19.73
CA LEU A 443 -19.59 30.45 -18.46
C LEU A 443 -18.36 31.14 -17.82
N GLY A 444 -17.59 31.91 -18.61
CA GLY A 444 -16.38 32.57 -18.14
C GLY A 444 -15.20 31.62 -17.97
N ALA A 445 -15.05 30.62 -18.85
CA ALA A 445 -13.91 29.71 -18.87
C ALA A 445 -12.60 30.46 -19.19
N GLU A 446 -11.56 30.28 -18.36
CA GLU A 446 -10.22 30.80 -18.65
C GLU A 446 -9.51 29.95 -19.72
N VAL A 447 -9.86 28.65 -19.84
CA VAL A 447 -9.26 27.73 -20.81
C VAL A 447 -10.32 26.94 -21.58
N ILE A 448 -10.35 27.12 -22.90
CA ILE A 448 -11.29 26.47 -23.81
C ILE A 448 -10.52 25.57 -24.79
N GLY A 449 -10.94 24.32 -24.91
CA GLY A 449 -10.39 23.35 -25.84
C GLY A 449 -11.28 23.15 -27.06
N VAL A 450 -10.84 23.52 -28.26
CA VAL A 450 -11.57 23.20 -29.49
C VAL A 450 -11.19 21.80 -29.94
N ASN A 451 -12.14 20.87 -29.91
CA ASN A 451 -11.93 19.52 -30.45
C ASN A 451 -12.18 19.52 -31.96
N ASN A 452 -11.09 19.44 -32.73
CA ASN A 452 -11.12 19.35 -34.19
C ASN A 452 -11.68 18.00 -34.69
N ARG A 453 -11.94 17.04 -33.79
CA ARG A 453 -12.68 15.81 -34.10
C ARG A 453 -14.12 15.95 -33.62
N ASP A 454 -15.10 15.78 -34.52
CA ASP A 454 -16.49 15.67 -34.08
C ASP A 454 -16.71 14.35 -33.31
N LEU A 455 -17.35 14.44 -32.16
CA LEU A 455 -17.58 13.30 -31.25
C LEU A 455 -18.73 12.38 -31.67
N THR A 456 -19.40 12.65 -32.80
CA THR A 456 -20.49 11.83 -33.34
C THR A 456 -20.14 11.13 -34.67
N SER A 457 -19.42 11.79 -35.60
CA SER A 457 -18.92 11.20 -36.85
C SER A 457 -17.49 10.69 -36.78
N PHE A 458 -16.68 11.18 -35.83
CA PHE A 458 -15.24 10.91 -35.67
C PHE A 458 -14.36 11.44 -36.81
N GLU A 459 -14.91 12.21 -37.74
CA GLU A 459 -14.17 12.96 -38.75
C GLU A 459 -13.35 14.08 -38.09
N VAL A 460 -12.30 14.53 -38.77
CA VAL A 460 -11.34 15.52 -38.25
C VAL A 460 -11.24 16.68 -39.24
N ASP A 461 -11.54 17.88 -38.77
CA ASP A 461 -11.32 19.13 -39.50
C ASP A 461 -10.51 20.09 -38.62
N LEU A 462 -9.23 20.26 -38.97
CA LEU A 462 -8.29 21.15 -38.29
C LEU A 462 -8.68 22.63 -38.40
N GLY A 463 -9.47 23.01 -39.41
CA GLY A 463 -10.02 24.36 -39.55
C GLY A 463 -11.11 24.71 -38.54
N THR A 464 -11.58 23.73 -37.75
CA THR A 464 -12.59 23.96 -36.69
C THR A 464 -12.07 24.93 -35.63
N THR A 465 -10.82 24.78 -35.19
CA THR A 465 -10.18 25.75 -34.26
C THR A 465 -10.18 27.15 -34.84
N SER A 466 -9.67 27.32 -36.07
CA SER A 466 -9.52 28.62 -36.74
C SER A 466 -10.85 29.37 -36.86
N ARG A 467 -11.94 28.68 -37.23
CA ARG A 467 -13.30 29.26 -37.34
C ARG A 467 -13.95 29.64 -36.01
N LEU A 468 -13.40 29.23 -34.87
CA LEU A 468 -13.92 29.56 -33.54
C LEU A 468 -13.06 30.60 -32.80
N MET A 469 -11.89 30.98 -33.32
CA MET A 469 -11.02 32.00 -32.69
C MET A 469 -11.67 33.38 -32.62
N ASP A 470 -12.47 33.77 -33.62
CA ASP A 470 -13.14 35.08 -33.67
C ASP A 470 -14.22 35.29 -32.58
N GLN A 471 -14.55 34.23 -31.81
CA GLN A 471 -15.60 34.25 -30.79
C GLN A 471 -15.07 34.35 -29.35
N VAL A 472 -13.75 34.29 -29.15
CA VAL A 472 -13.12 34.40 -27.82
C VAL A 472 -12.49 35.78 -27.61
N ASN A 473 -12.30 36.15 -26.34
CA ASN A 473 -11.54 37.33 -25.95
C ASN A 473 -10.04 36.99 -25.77
N GLU A 474 -9.16 37.99 -25.87
CA GLU A 474 -7.70 37.80 -25.82
C GLU A 474 -7.16 37.16 -24.53
N ASN A 475 -7.90 37.21 -23.41
CA ASN A 475 -7.46 36.65 -22.13
C ASN A 475 -7.73 35.14 -22.00
N THR A 476 -8.72 34.63 -22.74
CA THR A 476 -9.09 33.21 -22.78
C THR A 476 -8.03 32.39 -23.53
N ILE A 477 -7.56 31.33 -22.89
CA ILE A 477 -6.54 30.43 -23.45
C ILE A 477 -7.24 29.39 -24.33
N VAL A 478 -7.22 29.58 -25.65
CA VAL A 478 -7.70 28.55 -26.59
C VAL A 478 -6.63 27.49 -26.82
N CYS A 479 -7.05 26.23 -26.76
CA CYS A 479 -6.25 25.03 -26.99
C CYS A 479 -6.83 24.22 -28.16
N ALA A 480 -6.04 23.92 -29.20
CA ALA A 480 -6.50 23.05 -30.29
C ALA A 480 -6.30 21.58 -29.91
N LEU A 481 -7.36 20.77 -29.99
CA LEU A 481 -7.36 19.36 -29.60
C LEU A 481 -7.67 18.45 -30.80
N SER A 482 -7.11 17.24 -30.79
CA SER A 482 -7.26 16.21 -31.84
C SER A 482 -6.66 16.58 -33.21
N GLY A 483 -6.40 15.54 -34.01
CA GLY A 483 -6.01 15.66 -35.43
C GLY A 483 -4.53 15.97 -35.70
N ILE A 484 -3.86 16.69 -34.79
CA ILE A 484 -2.47 17.12 -34.96
C ILE A 484 -1.51 15.92 -35.04
N SER A 485 -0.76 15.87 -36.14
CA SER A 485 0.13 14.78 -36.54
C SER A 485 1.60 15.21 -36.68
N GLY A 486 1.86 16.46 -37.08
CA GLY A 486 3.20 17.00 -37.28
C GLY A 486 3.26 18.53 -37.37
N PRO A 487 4.44 19.12 -37.62
CA PRO A 487 4.66 20.57 -37.49
C PRO A 487 3.75 21.45 -38.36
N LYS A 488 3.43 20.98 -39.57
CA LYS A 488 2.60 21.70 -40.55
C LYS A 488 1.19 21.99 -40.02
N ASP A 489 0.61 21.04 -39.29
CA ASP A 489 -0.73 21.14 -38.69
C ASP A 489 -0.82 22.26 -37.64
N VAL A 490 0.33 22.75 -37.18
CA VAL A 490 0.47 23.72 -36.10
C VAL A 490 0.83 25.12 -36.62
N GLU A 491 1.23 25.26 -37.89
CA GLU A 491 1.64 26.56 -38.46
C GLU A 491 0.50 27.58 -38.51
N ALA A 492 -0.74 27.14 -38.76
CA ALA A 492 -1.93 27.98 -38.72
C ALA A 492 -2.19 28.49 -37.30
N TYR A 493 -2.27 27.57 -36.33
CA TYR A 493 -2.52 27.87 -34.92
C TYR A 493 -1.50 28.84 -34.30
N LYS A 494 -0.22 28.77 -34.70
CA LYS A 494 0.82 29.73 -34.28
C LYS A 494 0.56 31.16 -34.79
N LYS A 495 -0.04 31.32 -35.97
CA LYS A 495 -0.40 32.62 -36.58
C LYS A 495 -1.71 33.16 -36.04
N GLU A 496 -2.67 32.27 -35.80
CA GLU A 496 -4.02 32.56 -35.28
C GLU A 496 -4.05 32.83 -33.77
N GLY A 497 -2.90 32.77 -33.09
CA GLY A 497 -2.77 33.13 -31.69
C GLY A 497 -3.29 32.08 -30.70
N VAL A 498 -3.56 30.85 -31.14
CA VAL A 498 -3.85 29.68 -30.29
C VAL A 498 -2.71 29.50 -29.28
N LYS A 499 -3.03 29.19 -28.02
CA LYS A 499 -2.05 29.18 -26.93
C LYS A 499 -1.51 27.79 -26.59
N ALA A 500 -2.26 26.73 -26.90
CA ALA A 500 -1.80 25.36 -26.68
C ALA A 500 -2.32 24.36 -27.72
N ILE A 501 -1.67 23.20 -27.79
CA ILE A 501 -2.11 22.04 -28.58
C ILE A 501 -2.13 20.76 -27.74
N LEU A 502 -3.15 19.94 -27.93
CA LEU A 502 -3.23 18.60 -27.33
C LEU A 502 -2.92 17.52 -28.36
N VAL A 503 -1.85 16.76 -28.09
CA VAL A 503 -1.31 15.73 -28.99
C VAL A 503 -1.17 14.42 -28.23
N GLY A 504 -1.60 13.31 -28.83
CA GLY A 504 -1.55 11.98 -28.24
C GLY A 504 -0.92 10.95 -29.19
N GLU A 505 -1.68 10.49 -30.19
CA GLU A 505 -1.26 9.38 -31.07
C GLU A 505 0.12 9.60 -31.72
N ALA A 506 0.42 10.80 -32.22
CA ALA A 506 1.72 11.10 -32.82
C ALA A 506 2.89 11.03 -31.82
N LEU A 507 2.70 11.50 -30.58
CA LEU A 507 3.70 11.38 -29.52
C LEU A 507 3.88 9.94 -29.05
N MET A 508 2.79 9.16 -28.96
CA MET A 508 2.83 7.75 -28.57
C MET A 508 3.49 6.85 -29.63
N ARG A 509 3.69 7.35 -30.86
CA ARG A 509 4.40 6.67 -31.96
C ARG A 509 5.81 7.22 -32.22
N ALA A 510 6.25 8.26 -31.51
CA ALA A 510 7.53 8.93 -31.76
C ALA A 510 8.72 8.10 -31.21
N SER A 511 9.67 7.75 -32.08
CA SER A 511 10.90 7.03 -31.68
C SER A 511 11.89 7.89 -30.88
N ASN A 512 11.77 9.22 -30.95
CA ASN A 512 12.41 10.16 -30.05
C ASN A 512 11.45 11.31 -29.74
N THR A 513 10.79 11.20 -28.59
CA THR A 513 9.80 12.15 -28.06
C THR A 513 10.32 13.59 -28.03
N SER A 514 11.55 13.82 -27.54
CA SER A 514 12.11 15.18 -27.41
C SER A 514 12.45 15.81 -28.76
N ALA A 515 12.89 15.03 -29.74
CA ALA A 515 13.13 15.53 -31.09
C ALA A 515 11.83 15.91 -31.79
N PHE A 516 10.82 15.03 -31.71
CA PHE A 516 9.50 15.29 -32.30
C PHE A 516 8.81 16.52 -31.67
N VAL A 517 8.88 16.70 -30.35
CA VAL A 517 8.30 17.88 -29.68
C VAL A 517 9.00 19.18 -30.10
N ALA A 518 10.33 19.19 -30.21
CA ALA A 518 11.06 20.35 -30.70
C ALA A 518 10.67 20.71 -32.14
N GLU A 519 10.60 19.72 -33.04
CA GLU A 519 10.19 19.89 -34.44
C GLU A 519 8.76 20.44 -34.54
N LEU A 520 7.80 19.81 -33.87
CA LEU A 520 6.38 20.18 -33.82
C LEU A 520 6.18 21.63 -33.37
N LEU A 521 6.86 22.02 -32.29
CA LEU A 521 6.71 23.35 -31.70
C LEU A 521 7.57 24.41 -32.41
N GLY A 522 8.55 24.00 -33.23
CA GLY A 522 9.40 24.89 -34.02
C GLY A 522 10.62 25.43 -33.27
N GLY A 523 11.15 24.65 -32.33
CA GLY A 523 12.43 24.92 -31.67
C GLY A 523 13.56 24.05 -32.23
N SER A 524 14.81 24.45 -32.02
CA SER A 524 15.96 23.62 -32.35
C SER A 524 16.05 22.40 -31.42
N TYR A 525 16.06 21.19 -31.99
CA TYR A 525 16.50 20.00 -31.25
C TYR A 525 18.02 20.01 -31.14
N GLU A 526 18.55 20.73 -30.14
CA GLU A 526 19.90 20.46 -29.67
C GLU A 526 19.92 19.09 -28.99
N LYS A 527 20.22 18.07 -29.81
CA LYS A 527 20.67 16.77 -29.35
C LYS A 527 21.79 17.01 -28.34
N SER A 528 21.57 16.67 -27.07
CA SER A 528 22.49 16.95 -25.97
C SER A 528 23.85 16.27 -26.20
N THR A 529 24.71 16.98 -26.93
CA THR A 529 26.16 16.79 -26.95
C THR A 529 26.61 16.99 -25.51
N GLN A 530 27.42 16.05 -25.00
CA GLN A 530 27.70 15.92 -23.57
C GLN A 530 28.06 17.28 -22.98
N THR A 531 27.15 17.85 -22.17
CA THR A 531 27.35 19.17 -21.56
C THR A 531 28.68 19.16 -20.84
N SER A 532 29.50 20.18 -21.11
CA SER A 532 30.93 20.21 -20.80
C SER A 532 31.19 19.79 -19.35
N ARG A 533 31.59 18.51 -19.17
CA ARG A 533 31.37 17.78 -17.91
C ARG A 533 31.98 18.55 -16.75
N ALA A 534 31.12 19.13 -15.90
CA ALA A 534 31.55 19.75 -14.66
C ALA A 534 32.30 18.72 -13.81
N SER A 535 33.46 19.07 -13.24
CA SER A 535 34.18 18.12 -12.39
C SER A 535 33.31 17.69 -11.21
N PRO A 536 33.44 16.42 -10.76
CA PRO A 536 32.72 15.92 -9.61
C PRO A 536 32.84 16.85 -8.39
N LEU A 537 31.77 16.94 -7.61
CA LEU A 537 31.79 17.55 -6.28
C LEU A 537 32.86 16.85 -5.43
N VAL A 538 33.74 17.61 -4.80
CA VAL A 538 34.76 17.07 -3.90
C VAL A 538 34.36 17.35 -2.45
N LYS A 539 34.14 16.28 -1.68
CA LYS A 539 33.83 16.34 -0.25
C LYS A 539 34.99 15.80 0.58
N ILE A 540 35.45 16.60 1.55
CA ILE A 540 36.45 16.21 2.55
C ILE A 540 35.74 16.01 3.88
N CYS A 541 35.78 14.81 4.45
CA CYS A 541 34.90 14.36 5.52
C CYS A 541 35.63 13.88 6.78
N GLY A 542 35.05 14.15 7.95
CA GLY A 542 35.70 13.93 9.24
C GLY A 542 36.67 15.04 9.62
N THR A 543 36.39 16.27 9.15
CA THR A 543 37.19 17.45 9.43
C THR A 543 37.14 17.82 10.91
N ARG A 544 38.32 18.04 11.51
CA ARG A 544 38.50 18.15 12.97
C ARG A 544 39.15 19.44 13.46
N SER A 545 39.66 20.28 12.57
CA SER A 545 40.27 21.56 12.90
C SER A 545 39.93 22.64 11.87
N GLU A 546 40.11 23.89 12.30
CA GLU A 546 40.01 25.08 11.48
C GLU A 546 41.00 25.03 10.31
N ASP A 547 42.22 24.57 10.54
CA ASP A 547 43.25 24.40 9.49
C ASP A 547 42.90 23.28 8.50
N GLY A 548 42.30 22.18 8.96
CA GLY A 548 41.82 21.10 8.09
C GLY A 548 40.65 21.56 7.20
N ALA A 549 39.77 22.42 7.72
CA ALA A 549 38.73 23.06 6.93
C ALA A 549 39.31 24.05 5.91
N ARG A 550 40.27 24.88 6.34
CA ARG A 550 40.99 25.83 5.47
C ARG A 550 41.70 25.12 4.32
N ALA A 551 42.52 24.11 4.62
CA ALA A 551 43.25 23.32 3.62
C ALA A 551 42.31 22.64 2.61
N ALA A 552 41.14 22.15 3.03
CA ALA A 552 40.14 21.61 2.12
C ALA A 552 39.57 22.66 1.14
N ILE A 553 39.27 23.86 1.64
CA ILE A 553 38.71 24.98 0.83
C ILE A 553 39.77 25.51 -0.13
N GLU A 554 41.00 25.68 0.33
CA GLU A 554 42.16 26.16 -0.45
C GLU A 554 42.67 25.12 -1.46
N ALA A 555 42.49 23.82 -1.21
CA ALA A 555 42.65 22.79 -2.22
C ALA A 555 41.52 22.77 -3.28
N GLY A 556 40.40 23.46 -3.03
CA GLY A 556 39.27 23.57 -3.97
C GLY A 556 38.14 22.57 -3.76
N ALA A 557 37.98 21.98 -2.55
CA ALA A 557 36.82 21.19 -2.20
C ALA A 557 35.50 21.99 -2.35
N ASP A 558 34.40 21.30 -2.63
CA ASP A 558 33.05 21.88 -2.70
C ASP A 558 32.31 21.76 -1.37
N LEU A 559 32.58 20.67 -0.63
CA LEU A 559 31.87 20.28 0.59
C LEU A 559 32.87 19.94 1.72
N VAL A 560 32.64 20.45 2.93
CA VAL A 560 33.43 20.15 4.13
C VAL A 560 32.56 19.43 5.16
N GLY A 561 32.87 18.17 5.46
CA GLY A 561 32.07 17.30 6.32
C GLY A 561 32.60 17.18 7.75
N ILE A 562 31.79 17.57 8.73
CA ILE A 562 32.03 17.35 10.16
C ILE A 562 31.18 16.18 10.68
N ILE A 563 31.72 15.35 11.57
CA ILE A 563 31.00 14.18 12.10
C ILE A 563 30.42 14.51 13.47
N GLN A 564 29.09 14.41 13.59
CA GLN A 564 28.33 14.62 14.83
C GLN A 564 27.89 13.31 15.52
N VAL A 565 28.39 12.17 15.03
CA VAL A 565 28.08 10.83 15.55
C VAL A 565 28.90 10.57 16.81
N GLN A 566 28.27 10.62 17.98
CA GLN A 566 28.95 10.41 19.27
C GLN A 566 29.66 9.04 19.33
N GLY A 567 30.89 9.01 19.85
CA GLY A 567 31.70 7.79 20.01
C GLY A 567 32.47 7.33 18.76
N ARG A 568 32.49 8.10 17.66
CA ARG A 568 33.37 7.82 16.51
C ARG A 568 34.73 8.51 16.67
N LYS A 569 35.79 7.94 16.08
CA LYS A 569 37.17 8.49 16.17
C LYS A 569 37.32 9.91 15.59
N ARG A 570 36.40 10.33 14.72
CA ARG A 570 36.43 11.62 14.00
C ARG A 570 35.33 12.60 14.43
N THR A 571 34.63 12.33 15.53
CA THR A 571 33.62 13.24 16.07
C THR A 571 34.25 14.54 16.56
N VAL A 572 33.60 15.67 16.30
CA VAL A 572 33.96 16.99 16.85
C VAL A 572 33.02 17.37 17.99
N SER A 573 33.48 18.18 18.95
CA SER A 573 32.58 18.85 19.88
C SER A 573 31.89 20.04 19.19
N ASP A 574 30.73 20.45 19.71
CA ASP A 574 29.97 21.59 19.21
C ASP A 574 30.82 22.88 19.09
N ASP A 575 31.75 23.13 20.03
CA ASP A 575 32.63 24.30 20.01
C ASP A 575 33.66 24.26 18.86
N VAL A 576 34.17 23.06 18.54
CA VAL A 576 35.08 22.84 17.40
C VAL A 576 34.30 22.91 16.10
N ALA A 577 33.11 22.31 16.05
CA ALA A 577 32.21 22.36 14.91
C ALA A 577 31.77 23.79 14.56
N LEU A 578 31.52 24.63 15.57
CA LEU A 578 31.14 26.04 15.37
C LEU A 578 32.27 26.86 14.77
N ARG A 579 33.53 26.68 15.22
CA ARG A 579 34.69 27.36 14.62
C ARG A 579 35.00 26.86 13.22
N ILE A 580 34.83 25.56 12.95
CA ILE A 580 34.88 25.01 11.58
C ILE A 580 33.79 25.66 10.71
N SER A 581 32.57 25.85 11.21
CA SER A 581 31.50 26.56 10.49
C SER A 581 31.88 28.00 10.14
N GLN A 582 32.42 28.74 11.11
CA GLN A 582 32.93 30.10 10.90
C GLN A 582 34.03 30.15 9.82
N VAL A 583 34.97 29.20 9.81
CA VAL A 583 36.01 29.09 8.76
C VAL A 583 35.42 28.76 7.39
N VAL A 584 34.48 27.81 7.31
CA VAL A 584 33.83 27.40 6.03
C VAL A 584 33.00 28.54 5.43
N LYS A 585 32.38 29.39 6.26
CA LYS A 585 31.57 30.53 5.80
C LYS A 585 32.40 31.76 5.44
N SER A 586 33.53 31.99 6.11
CA SER A 586 34.41 33.15 5.87
C SER A 586 35.46 32.93 4.78
N THR A 587 35.93 31.69 4.57
CA THR A 587 37.01 31.39 3.63
C THR A 587 36.47 31.26 2.20
N LYS A 588 36.93 32.14 1.31
CA LYS A 588 36.63 32.07 -0.13
C LYS A 588 37.41 30.92 -0.79
N ARG A 589 36.84 30.29 -1.81
CA ARG A 589 37.56 29.31 -2.66
C ARG A 589 38.52 30.04 -3.62
N PRO A 590 39.72 29.49 -3.92
CA PRO A 590 40.70 30.17 -4.79
C PRO A 590 40.20 30.36 -6.23
N VAL A 591 39.47 29.36 -6.74
CA VAL A 591 38.75 29.42 -8.00
C VAL A 591 37.27 29.45 -7.65
N PRO A 592 36.55 30.56 -7.88
CA PRO A 592 35.10 30.56 -7.85
C PRO A 592 34.57 29.55 -8.85
N HIS A 593 33.44 28.89 -8.54
CA HIS A 593 32.65 28.36 -9.65
C HIS A 593 32.19 29.57 -10.46
N THR A 594 32.66 29.71 -11.70
CA THR A 594 31.92 30.49 -12.69
C THR A 594 30.50 29.96 -12.65
N ALA A 595 29.53 30.86 -12.45
CA ALA A 595 28.15 30.49 -12.59
C ALA A 595 28.01 29.94 -14.02
N SER A 596 27.76 28.64 -14.16
CA SER A 596 27.30 28.09 -15.44
C SER A 596 26.07 28.90 -15.79
N THR A 597 26.12 29.63 -16.91
CA THR A 597 25.12 30.63 -17.26
C THR A 597 23.81 29.96 -17.70
N THR A 598 23.10 29.40 -16.73
CA THR A 598 21.71 28.97 -16.85
C THR A 598 20.73 30.15 -16.83
N GLN A 599 21.24 31.39 -16.97
CA GLN A 599 20.59 32.41 -17.82
C GLN A 599 20.63 31.93 -19.29
N GLY A 600 19.95 30.83 -19.60
CA GLY A 600 20.05 30.13 -20.89
C GLY A 600 19.11 28.92 -20.97
N THR A 601 19.07 28.09 -19.92
CA THR A 601 17.90 27.23 -19.68
C THR A 601 16.78 28.12 -19.18
N SER A 602 15.77 28.38 -20.02
CA SER A 602 14.60 29.15 -19.59
C SER A 602 13.92 28.50 -18.38
N ASN A 603 13.20 29.29 -17.57
CA ASN A 603 12.40 28.80 -16.43
C ASN A 603 11.28 27.81 -16.82
N ALA A 604 11.23 27.38 -18.08
CA ALA A 604 10.17 26.61 -18.69
C ALA A 604 10.60 25.21 -19.18
N THR A 605 11.90 24.91 -19.33
CA THR A 605 12.37 23.53 -19.58
C THR A 605 12.57 22.77 -18.26
N SER A 606 12.33 21.46 -18.26
CA SER A 606 12.52 20.61 -17.07
C SER A 606 13.79 19.76 -17.15
N VAL A 607 14.45 19.56 -16.01
CA VAL A 607 15.70 18.83 -15.84
C VAL A 607 15.45 17.64 -14.91
N ASP A 608 16.16 16.51 -15.05
CA ASP A 608 16.00 15.40 -14.07
C ASP A 608 16.46 15.85 -12.68
N TYR A 609 15.75 15.39 -11.66
CA TYR A 609 15.87 15.88 -10.30
C TYR A 609 17.30 15.82 -9.75
N PHE A 610 18.05 14.74 -10.03
CA PHE A 610 19.42 14.60 -9.52
C PHE A 610 20.44 15.44 -10.29
N ASP A 611 20.22 15.74 -11.57
CA ASP A 611 21.03 16.69 -12.34
C ASP A 611 20.84 18.12 -11.80
N HIS A 612 19.59 18.53 -11.53
CA HIS A 612 19.32 19.80 -10.86
C HIS A 612 19.90 19.85 -9.43
N SER A 613 19.68 18.80 -8.64
CA SER A 613 20.13 18.71 -7.24
C SER A 613 21.66 18.71 -7.09
N THR A 614 22.40 18.29 -8.13
CA THR A 614 23.86 18.41 -8.18
C THR A 614 24.33 19.87 -8.13
N ASN A 615 23.53 20.81 -8.67
CA ASN A 615 23.84 22.23 -8.62
C ASN A 615 23.43 22.88 -7.28
N VAL A 616 22.42 22.34 -6.60
CA VAL A 616 22.04 22.78 -5.24
C VAL A 616 23.17 22.59 -4.23
N LEU A 617 24.06 21.62 -4.46
CA LEU A 617 25.27 21.40 -3.64
C LEU A 617 26.51 22.18 -4.15
N ARG A 618 26.34 23.20 -5.00
CA ARG A 618 27.42 24.09 -5.46
C ARG A 618 27.16 25.53 -5.02
N HIS A 619 28.00 26.06 -4.12
CA HIS A 619 28.05 27.49 -3.82
C HIS A 619 29.10 28.18 -4.71
N PRO A 620 28.84 29.38 -5.25
CA PRO A 620 29.78 30.05 -6.17
C PRO A 620 31.15 30.33 -5.54
N ASN A 621 31.17 30.94 -4.35
CA ASN A 621 32.40 31.57 -3.80
C ASN A 621 33.03 30.89 -2.57
N ARG A 622 32.43 29.86 -1.99
CA ARG A 622 32.91 29.15 -0.77
C ARG A 622 32.53 27.67 -0.83
N ALA A 623 32.97 26.86 0.13
CA ALA A 623 32.46 25.50 0.33
C ALA A 623 31.17 25.50 1.17
N LEU A 624 30.41 24.41 1.11
CA LEU A 624 29.27 24.16 2.00
C LEU A 624 29.67 23.25 3.18
N LEU A 625 29.13 23.53 4.37
CA LEU A 625 29.31 22.74 5.58
C LEU A 625 28.30 21.59 5.63
N VAL A 626 28.79 20.36 5.75
CA VAL A 626 27.98 19.13 5.85
C VAL A 626 28.07 18.55 7.26
N GLY A 627 26.96 18.46 7.98
CA GLY A 627 26.91 17.70 9.24
C GLY A 627 26.55 16.23 9.00
N VAL A 628 27.41 15.31 9.43
CA VAL A 628 27.20 13.86 9.26
C VAL A 628 26.61 13.25 10.53
N PHE A 629 25.44 12.63 10.37
CA PHE A 629 24.65 11.98 11.41
C PHE A 629 24.47 10.48 11.07
N GLN A 630 24.24 9.67 12.10
CA GLN A 630 24.04 8.22 12.04
C GLN A 630 23.17 7.79 13.23
N ASN A 631 21.87 7.69 13.00
CA ASN A 631 20.83 7.24 13.95
C ASN A 631 20.57 8.13 15.19
N GLN A 632 20.99 9.40 15.20
CA GLN A 632 20.49 10.36 16.20
C GLN A 632 19.01 10.72 15.93
N PRO A 633 18.23 11.12 16.95
CA PRO A 633 16.86 11.60 16.75
C PRO A 633 16.80 12.85 15.86
N LEU A 634 15.76 12.96 15.02
CA LEU A 634 15.54 14.12 14.14
C LEU A 634 15.60 15.46 14.89
N SER A 635 15.13 15.53 16.13
CA SER A 635 15.21 16.75 16.96
C SER A 635 16.64 17.21 17.22
N TYR A 636 17.59 16.29 17.43
CA TYR A 636 19.02 16.62 17.58
C TYR A 636 19.65 17.01 16.25
N ILE A 637 19.23 16.38 15.14
CA ILE A 637 19.69 16.75 13.79
C ILE A 637 19.27 18.19 13.46
N LEU A 638 18.02 18.56 13.77
CA LEU A 638 17.51 19.92 13.59
C LEU A 638 18.17 20.95 14.53
N GLU A 639 18.34 20.60 15.81
CA GLU A 639 19.07 21.43 16.79
C GLU A 639 20.51 21.72 16.33
N GLN A 640 21.24 20.70 15.87
CA GLN A 640 22.61 20.86 15.37
C GLN A 640 22.67 21.56 14.01
N GLN A 641 21.67 21.36 13.13
CA GLN A 641 21.53 22.09 11.88
C GLN A 641 21.42 23.59 12.15
N GLN A 642 20.56 24.00 13.09
CA GLN A 642 20.41 25.40 13.48
C GLN A 642 21.65 25.93 14.21
N LYS A 643 22.13 25.21 15.23
CA LYS A 643 23.24 25.64 16.12
C LYS A 643 24.58 25.84 15.39
N LEU A 644 24.89 24.95 14.44
CA LEU A 644 26.12 25.01 13.65
C LEU A 644 25.92 25.72 12.31
N GLU A 645 24.68 26.16 12.04
CA GLU A 645 24.21 26.70 10.78
C GLU A 645 24.62 25.85 9.56
N LEU A 646 24.39 24.53 9.63
CA LEU A 646 24.78 23.59 8.58
C LEU A 646 24.09 23.93 7.26
N ASP A 647 24.87 23.96 6.17
CA ASP A 647 24.35 24.15 4.81
C ASP A 647 23.74 22.86 4.24
N VAL A 648 24.20 21.70 4.72
CA VAL A 648 23.80 20.36 4.24
C VAL A 648 23.78 19.38 5.42
N VAL A 649 22.84 18.44 5.44
CA VAL A 649 22.82 17.31 6.38
C VAL A 649 23.13 16.01 5.64
N GLN A 650 23.94 15.14 6.23
CA GLN A 650 24.21 13.80 5.71
C GLN A 650 23.66 12.73 6.68
N LEU A 651 22.64 11.99 6.23
CA LEU A 651 22.04 10.86 6.96
C LEU A 651 22.78 9.57 6.59
N HIS A 652 23.58 9.05 7.51
CA HIS A 652 24.59 8.01 7.29
C HIS A 652 24.39 6.76 8.17
N GLY A 653 23.18 6.58 8.72
CA GLY A 653 22.72 5.38 9.42
C GLY A 653 21.58 4.69 8.67
N SER A 654 20.54 4.33 9.41
CA SER A 654 19.27 3.78 8.92
C SER A 654 18.13 4.74 9.25
N GLU A 655 18.33 6.04 9.03
CA GLU A 655 17.30 7.06 9.20
C GLU A 655 16.21 6.92 8.11
N PRO A 656 14.92 7.11 8.46
CA PRO A 656 13.85 7.06 7.46
C PRO A 656 13.99 8.15 6.40
N LEU A 657 13.75 7.81 5.12
CA LEU A 657 13.94 8.72 3.99
C LEU A 657 13.06 9.97 4.09
N GLU A 658 11.86 9.85 4.66
CA GLU A 658 10.91 10.95 4.83
C GLU A 658 11.41 12.05 5.77
N TRP A 659 12.39 11.78 6.65
CA TRP A 659 13.02 12.82 7.48
C TRP A 659 13.72 13.88 6.64
N ALA A 660 14.19 13.53 5.44
CA ALA A 660 14.83 14.48 4.54
C ALA A 660 13.85 15.52 3.97
N LYS A 661 12.53 15.26 3.98
CA LYS A 661 11.48 16.27 3.71
C LYS A 661 11.19 17.19 4.91
N LEU A 662 11.76 16.90 6.10
CA LEU A 662 11.56 17.67 7.35
C LEU A 662 12.81 18.47 7.78
N ILE A 663 13.94 18.26 7.12
CA ILE A 663 15.20 18.98 7.38
C ILE A 663 15.22 20.23 6.47
N PRO A 664 15.44 21.44 7.01
CA PRO A 664 15.26 22.70 6.27
C PRO A 664 16.42 23.05 5.31
N VAL A 665 17.30 22.07 5.01
CA VAL A 665 18.49 22.22 4.16
C VAL A 665 18.69 20.95 3.32
N PRO A 666 19.43 21.02 2.19
CA PRO A 666 19.75 19.85 1.37
C PRO A 666 20.25 18.64 2.17
N VAL A 667 19.81 17.44 1.76
CA VAL A 667 20.12 16.19 2.47
C VAL A 667 20.82 15.20 1.55
N ILE A 668 22.02 14.80 1.95
CA ILE A 668 22.75 13.65 1.39
C ILE A 668 22.32 12.40 2.16
N ARG A 669 21.90 11.33 1.48
CA ARG A 669 21.53 10.06 2.11
C ARG A 669 22.54 8.98 1.74
N LYS A 670 23.12 8.29 2.73
CA LYS A 670 23.96 7.11 2.48
C LYS A 670 23.11 5.93 2.05
N PHE A 671 23.59 5.15 1.08
CA PHE A 671 23.02 3.87 0.69
C PHE A 671 24.11 2.77 0.69
N GLY A 672 23.75 1.55 1.08
CA GLY A 672 24.45 0.33 0.65
C GLY A 672 24.16 0.00 -0.82
N LEU A 673 24.89 -0.96 -1.40
CA LEU A 673 24.66 -1.41 -2.79
C LEU A 673 23.27 -2.07 -2.94
N ASP A 674 22.86 -2.87 -1.96
CA ASP A 674 21.57 -3.57 -1.93
C ASP A 674 20.43 -2.72 -1.31
N GLU A 675 20.67 -1.44 -1.00
CA GLU A 675 19.74 -0.62 -0.22
C GLU A 675 18.67 0.05 -1.10
N THR A 676 17.44 -0.42 -0.98
CA THR A 676 16.30 0.05 -1.78
C THR A 676 16.01 1.54 -1.58
N GLY A 677 15.62 2.23 -2.65
CA GLY A 677 15.16 3.62 -2.60
C GLY A 677 16.19 4.66 -3.02
N ILE A 678 17.42 4.28 -3.36
CA ILE A 678 18.50 5.17 -3.83
C ILE A 678 18.07 6.14 -4.94
N ALA A 679 17.23 5.69 -5.88
CA ALA A 679 16.73 6.47 -7.01
C ALA A 679 15.39 7.21 -6.73
N ARG A 680 14.92 7.28 -5.48
CA ARG A 680 13.72 8.07 -5.12
C ARG A 680 14.01 9.57 -5.21
N ARG A 681 13.33 10.25 -6.14
CA ARG A 681 13.35 11.72 -6.28
C ARG A 681 12.63 12.37 -5.11
N ALA A 682 12.95 13.64 -4.85
CA ALA A 682 12.29 14.50 -3.85
C ALA A 682 12.29 14.00 -2.39
N TYR A 683 13.03 12.94 -2.05
CA TYR A 683 13.33 12.56 -0.67
C TYR A 683 14.69 13.10 -0.27
N HIS A 684 15.78 12.66 -0.90
CA HIS A 684 17.15 13.13 -0.66
C HIS A 684 17.73 13.89 -1.89
N THR A 685 18.54 14.92 -1.65
CA THR A 685 19.16 15.77 -2.68
C THR A 685 20.14 14.99 -3.56
N LEU A 686 21.05 14.22 -2.95
CA LEU A 686 21.87 13.23 -3.64
C LEU A 686 22.07 11.98 -2.77
N PRO A 687 22.03 10.78 -3.37
CA PRO A 687 22.49 9.56 -2.71
C PRO A 687 24.02 9.51 -2.67
N LEU A 688 24.55 8.89 -1.60
CA LEU A 688 25.97 8.62 -1.40
C LEU A 688 26.18 7.12 -1.21
N LEU A 689 26.97 6.49 -2.07
CA LEU A 689 27.35 5.07 -1.94
C LEU A 689 28.60 4.94 -1.07
N ASP A 690 28.54 4.13 -0.01
CA ASP A 690 29.68 3.83 0.88
C ASP A 690 29.65 2.35 1.30
N SER A 691 30.82 1.71 1.42
CA SER A 691 30.97 0.28 1.71
C SER A 691 30.50 -0.12 3.11
N GLY A 692 30.32 0.80 4.06
CA GLY A 692 29.88 0.45 5.40
C GLY A 692 29.29 1.57 6.25
N ALA A 693 29.55 1.49 7.55
CA ALA A 693 29.11 2.47 8.55
C ALA A 693 30.10 3.64 8.74
N GLY A 694 30.90 3.93 7.71
CA GLY A 694 32.00 4.88 7.69
C GLY A 694 33.31 4.32 8.28
N GLY A 695 34.41 4.47 7.53
CA GLY A 695 35.78 4.28 8.04
C GLY A 695 36.35 2.86 7.99
N SER A 696 35.83 1.97 7.13
CA SER A 696 36.45 0.69 6.78
C SER A 696 37.81 0.87 6.08
N GLY A 697 37.91 1.88 5.21
CA GLY A 697 39.03 2.02 4.27
C GLY A 697 38.88 1.16 3.01
N GLU A 698 37.79 0.41 2.90
CA GLU A 698 37.53 -0.52 1.79
C GLU A 698 36.78 0.18 0.66
N LEU A 699 37.25 -0.01 -0.58
CA LEU A 699 36.53 0.38 -1.79
C LEU A 699 35.24 -0.44 -1.93
N LEU A 700 34.23 0.14 -2.57
CA LEU A 700 33.03 -0.57 -2.98
C LEU A 700 33.32 -1.57 -4.12
N ASP A 701 32.52 -2.65 -4.20
CA ASP A 701 32.57 -3.54 -5.36
C ASP A 701 32.17 -2.80 -6.64
N GLN A 702 33.01 -2.90 -7.67
CA GLN A 702 32.83 -2.19 -8.92
C GLN A 702 31.58 -2.68 -9.68
N SER A 703 31.33 -4.00 -9.70
CA SER A 703 30.17 -4.59 -10.34
C SER A 703 28.87 -4.11 -9.70
N GLY A 704 28.77 -4.17 -8.38
CA GLY A 704 27.61 -3.69 -7.63
C GLY A 704 27.37 -2.18 -7.80
N VAL A 705 28.43 -1.35 -7.78
CA VAL A 705 28.28 0.09 -8.09
C VAL A 705 27.75 0.28 -9.51
N GLN A 706 28.25 -0.46 -10.49
CA GLN A 706 27.76 -0.37 -11.87
C GLN A 706 26.30 -0.84 -11.99
N THR A 707 25.91 -1.96 -11.39
CA THR A 707 24.52 -2.44 -11.35
C THR A 707 23.57 -1.41 -10.73
N VAL A 708 23.97 -0.78 -9.61
CA VAL A 708 23.19 0.29 -8.98
C VAL A 708 23.08 1.50 -9.92
N LEU A 709 24.19 1.93 -10.53
CA LEU A 709 24.19 3.05 -11.47
C LEU A 709 23.35 2.78 -12.71
N ASP A 710 23.31 1.55 -13.23
CA ASP A 710 22.59 1.20 -14.45
C ASP A 710 21.09 0.93 -14.22
N SER A 711 20.66 0.74 -12.97
CA SER A 711 19.25 0.58 -12.58
C SER A 711 18.33 1.77 -12.92
N ASP A 712 18.87 2.99 -13.07
CA ASP A 712 18.11 4.18 -13.47
C ASP A 712 18.97 5.16 -14.30
N ALA A 713 18.44 5.64 -15.43
CA ALA A 713 19.17 6.52 -16.35
C ALA A 713 19.44 7.94 -15.79
N GLY A 714 18.54 8.45 -14.93
CA GLY A 714 18.64 9.76 -14.29
C GLY A 714 19.31 9.75 -12.92
N LEU A 715 19.67 8.58 -12.37
CA LEU A 715 20.41 8.49 -11.11
C LEU A 715 21.77 9.19 -11.22
N ARG A 716 22.11 9.96 -10.19
CA ARG A 716 23.45 10.52 -9.95
C ARG A 716 23.85 10.22 -8.51
N VAL A 717 25.12 9.95 -8.25
CA VAL A 717 25.62 9.55 -6.93
C VAL A 717 26.85 10.34 -6.51
N ILE A 718 27.05 10.45 -5.20
CA ILE A 718 28.36 10.68 -4.58
C ILE A 718 28.99 9.31 -4.29
N LEU A 719 30.23 9.07 -4.69
CA LEU A 719 30.97 7.82 -4.40
C LEU A 719 31.87 8.00 -3.17
N ALA A 720 31.86 7.04 -2.25
CA ALA A 720 32.63 7.02 -1.01
C ALA A 720 33.10 5.60 -0.67
N GLY A 721 33.86 5.47 0.44
CA GLY A 721 34.51 4.22 0.84
C GLY A 721 35.84 4.00 0.10
N GLY A 722 36.92 3.82 0.86
CA GLY A 722 38.26 3.49 0.34
C GLY A 722 38.96 4.51 -0.58
N LEU A 723 38.32 5.61 -0.97
CA LEU A 723 38.91 6.58 -1.90
C LEU A 723 40.15 7.29 -1.33
N ASP A 724 41.18 7.46 -2.16
CA ASP A 724 42.44 8.16 -1.85
C ASP A 724 43.00 8.87 -3.11
N PRO A 725 44.05 9.72 -3.00
CA PRO A 725 44.60 10.47 -4.14
C PRO A 725 45.12 9.62 -5.30
N THR A 726 45.52 8.38 -5.05
CA THR A 726 46.07 7.46 -6.05
C THR A 726 44.97 6.68 -6.76
N ASN A 727 43.89 6.32 -6.06
CA ASN A 727 42.86 5.42 -6.58
C ASN A 727 41.63 6.13 -7.20
N VAL A 728 41.30 7.35 -6.77
CA VAL A 728 39.99 7.97 -7.07
C VAL A 728 39.73 8.16 -8.57
N ALA A 729 40.76 8.55 -9.33
CA ALA A 729 40.64 8.76 -10.77
C ALA A 729 40.38 7.45 -11.53
N ASP A 730 41.03 6.35 -11.13
CA ASP A 730 40.91 5.06 -11.80
C ASP A 730 39.64 4.32 -11.39
N THR A 731 39.19 4.46 -10.14
CA THR A 731 37.89 3.98 -9.68
C THR A 731 36.74 4.55 -10.53
N ILE A 732 36.79 5.85 -10.87
CA ILE A 732 35.78 6.47 -11.75
C ILE A 732 35.92 5.99 -13.20
N LYS A 733 37.14 5.89 -13.76
CA LYS A 733 37.37 5.39 -15.13
C LYS A 733 36.85 3.95 -15.30
N LYS A 734 37.04 3.09 -14.31
CA LYS A 734 36.63 1.68 -14.31
C LYS A 734 35.11 1.47 -14.42
N LEU A 735 34.31 2.45 -14.01
CA LEU A 735 32.85 2.45 -14.21
C LEU A 735 32.42 2.74 -15.67
N GLY A 736 33.38 2.93 -16.59
CA GLY A 736 33.15 2.96 -18.04
C GLY A 736 32.12 3.99 -18.49
N SER A 737 31.12 3.54 -19.25
CA SER A 737 29.99 4.36 -19.70
C SER A 737 29.24 5.03 -18.54
N SER A 738 29.12 4.34 -17.40
CA SER A 738 28.26 4.71 -16.28
C SER A 738 28.95 5.63 -15.27
N GLY A 739 30.27 5.79 -15.35
CA GLY A 739 31.06 6.71 -14.53
C GLY A 739 30.63 8.18 -14.61
N HIS A 740 29.92 8.61 -15.68
CA HIS A 740 29.33 9.95 -15.77
C HIS A 740 28.22 10.22 -14.74
N LYS A 741 27.64 9.18 -14.14
CA LYS A 741 26.64 9.29 -13.07
C LYS A 741 27.27 9.55 -11.69
N VAL A 742 28.59 9.44 -11.56
CA VAL A 742 29.34 9.84 -10.35
C VAL A 742 29.57 11.35 -10.39
N VAL A 743 28.63 12.10 -9.81
CA VAL A 743 28.66 13.57 -9.79
C VAL A 743 29.42 14.14 -8.59
N GLY A 744 29.87 13.28 -7.67
CA GLY A 744 30.71 13.67 -6.55
C GLY A 744 31.52 12.51 -5.98
N VAL A 745 32.52 12.84 -5.17
CA VAL A 745 33.32 11.91 -4.38
C VAL A 745 33.49 12.41 -2.95
N ASP A 746 33.51 11.48 -2.00
CA ASP A 746 33.68 11.75 -0.57
C ASP A 746 34.88 10.97 -0.02
N VAL A 747 35.82 11.68 0.61
CA VAL A 747 37.02 11.08 1.21
C VAL A 747 37.15 11.46 2.68
N SER A 748 37.65 10.51 3.49
CA SER A 748 37.98 10.73 4.90
C SER A 748 39.37 10.18 5.22
N SER A 749 39.51 8.86 5.43
CA SER A 749 40.79 8.25 5.81
C SER A 749 41.89 8.30 4.74
N GLY A 750 41.53 8.34 3.45
CA GLY A 750 42.50 8.40 2.35
C GLY A 750 43.31 9.71 2.27
N VAL A 751 42.89 10.75 3.01
CA VAL A 751 43.61 12.03 3.13
C VAL A 751 44.13 12.28 4.54
N GLU A 752 44.40 11.22 5.29
CA GLU A 752 45.01 11.28 6.62
C GLU A 752 46.44 10.70 6.64
N SER A 753 47.26 11.24 7.53
CA SER A 753 48.57 10.72 7.96
C SER A 753 48.53 10.58 9.48
N ASP A 754 48.92 9.42 10.01
CA ASP A 754 48.87 9.07 11.44
C ASP A 754 47.52 9.33 12.13
N GLY A 755 46.42 9.28 11.37
CA GLY A 755 45.07 9.53 11.86
C GLY A 755 44.72 11.02 12.04
N VAL A 756 45.51 11.93 11.47
CA VAL A 756 45.25 13.38 11.36
C VAL A 756 45.11 13.76 9.89
N GLN A 757 44.31 14.79 9.57
CA GLN A 757 44.18 15.27 8.19
C GLN A 757 45.51 15.82 7.67
N ASP A 758 45.88 15.42 6.45
CA ASP A 758 47.14 15.78 5.80
C ASP A 758 46.84 16.76 4.66
N PRO A 759 47.25 18.04 4.76
CA PRO A 759 46.98 19.05 3.73
C PRO A 759 47.53 18.70 2.34
N SER A 760 48.67 18.00 2.27
CA SER A 760 49.28 17.57 1.02
C SER A 760 48.48 16.45 0.35
N LYS A 761 47.98 15.49 1.13
CA LYS A 761 47.06 14.45 0.62
C LYS A 761 45.69 15.03 0.26
N ILE A 762 45.17 15.99 1.02
CA ILE A 762 43.94 16.73 0.66
C ILE A 762 44.14 17.40 -0.71
N HIS A 763 45.22 18.16 -0.89
CA HIS A 763 45.51 18.82 -2.16
C HIS A 763 45.65 17.81 -3.31
N ALA A 764 46.43 16.74 -3.12
CA ALA A 764 46.59 15.68 -4.11
C ALA A 764 45.24 15.02 -4.51
N PHE A 765 44.34 14.79 -3.54
CA PHE A 765 43.01 14.26 -3.80
C PHE A 765 42.17 15.19 -4.68
N VAL A 766 42.11 16.49 -4.34
CA VAL A 766 41.33 17.44 -5.16
C VAL A 766 41.91 17.54 -6.56
N GLN A 767 43.24 17.61 -6.72
CA GLN A 767 43.87 17.65 -8.04
C GLN A 767 43.62 16.39 -8.87
N ALA A 768 43.66 15.19 -8.26
CA ALA A 768 43.33 13.93 -8.94
C ALA A 768 41.88 13.93 -9.50
N VAL A 769 40.92 14.51 -8.76
CA VAL A 769 39.52 14.63 -9.21
C VAL A 769 39.34 15.71 -10.27
N ARG A 770 40.00 16.87 -10.15
CA ARG A 770 39.93 17.94 -11.16
C ARG A 770 40.63 17.54 -12.48
N GLY A 771 41.72 16.77 -12.41
CA GLY A 771 42.46 16.22 -13.56
C GLY A 771 41.64 15.29 -14.46
N LEU A 772 40.50 14.77 -13.98
CA LEU A 772 39.54 14.01 -14.81
C LEU A 772 38.93 14.85 -15.94
N GLN A 773 38.86 16.18 -15.82
CA GLN A 773 38.37 17.03 -16.92
C GLN A 773 39.41 17.18 -18.05
N GLN A 774 40.70 17.26 -17.74
CA GLN A 774 41.74 17.57 -18.72
C GLN A 774 41.99 16.41 -19.72
N ASN A 775 41.91 15.16 -19.26
CA ASN A 775 42.17 13.99 -20.10
C ASN A 775 41.09 13.76 -21.18
N VAL A 776 39.87 14.26 -21.00
CA VAL A 776 38.80 14.17 -22.03
C VAL A 776 39.15 15.05 -23.23
N LEU A 777 39.79 16.20 -23.00
CA LEU A 777 40.18 17.14 -24.07
C LEU A 777 41.31 16.59 -24.94
N PHE A 778 42.27 15.88 -24.35
CA PHE A 778 43.39 15.27 -25.08
C PHE A 778 42.97 14.15 -26.03
N ILE A 779 42.01 13.31 -25.62
CA ILE A 779 41.54 12.19 -26.46
C ILE A 779 40.77 12.71 -27.69
N ALA A 780 40.09 13.85 -27.59
CA ALA A 780 39.32 14.45 -28.69
C ALA A 780 40.19 15.03 -29.83
N ILE A 781 41.49 15.26 -29.62
CA ILE A 781 42.39 15.91 -30.59
C ILE A 781 43.13 14.89 -31.49
N ILE A 782 43.17 13.62 -31.08
CA ILE A 782 43.88 12.54 -31.80
C ILE A 782 42.88 11.74 -32.67
N PRO A 783 42.16 12.41 -33.59
CA PRO A 783 42.25 11.97 -34.99
C PRO A 783 42.14 13.11 -36.02
N LEU A 784 42.90 14.22 -35.87
CA LEU A 784 42.88 15.31 -36.88
C LEU A 784 44.25 15.86 -37.32
N LEU A 785 45.30 15.03 -37.24
CA LEU A 785 46.65 15.35 -37.72
C LEU A 785 47.18 14.33 -38.75
N ARG A 786 46.53 14.26 -39.91
CA ARG A 786 47.13 13.80 -41.17
C ARG A 786 46.35 14.34 -42.37
N VAL A 787 47.08 14.82 -43.39
CA VAL A 787 46.60 15.32 -44.70
C VAL A 787 45.82 16.64 -44.65
N ILE A 788 46.54 17.77 -44.80
CA ILE A 788 46.45 18.74 -45.92
C ILE A 788 47.73 19.62 -45.87
N SER A 789 48.08 20.27 -46.99
CA SER A 789 49.41 20.88 -47.22
C SER A 789 49.50 22.40 -46.94
N PHE A 790 50.72 22.94 -47.04
CA PHE A 790 51.17 24.31 -46.74
C PHE A 790 50.46 25.44 -47.51
N SER A 791 50.17 26.55 -46.82
CA SER A 791 50.25 27.95 -47.32
C SER A 791 50.33 28.92 -46.10
N THR A 792 51.51 29.41 -45.69
CA THR A 792 52.15 30.72 -46.03
C THR A 792 51.65 31.98 -45.29
N PHE A 793 52.55 32.60 -44.48
CA PHE A 793 52.56 34.03 -44.01
C PHE A 793 51.44 34.50 -43.04
N THR A 794 51.56 35.49 -42.12
CA THR A 794 52.66 36.14 -41.34
C THR A 794 52.06 36.85 -40.08
N GLN A 795 52.88 37.42 -39.18
CA GLN A 795 52.46 38.22 -37.99
C GLN A 795 52.07 39.69 -38.34
N PRO A 796 51.85 40.69 -37.41
CA PRO A 796 51.61 40.69 -35.94
C PRO A 796 50.52 41.70 -35.41
N SER A 797 50.41 41.84 -34.07
CA SER A 797 50.33 43.10 -33.24
C SER A 797 49.04 43.87 -32.78
N TRP A 798 48.99 44.08 -31.43
CA TRP A 798 48.76 45.31 -30.61
C TRP A 798 47.38 45.98 -30.28
N TYR A 799 47.20 46.29 -28.97
CA TYR A 799 46.53 47.40 -28.23
C TYR A 799 45.03 47.80 -28.33
N VAL A 800 44.36 47.93 -27.15
CA VAL A 800 43.40 48.98 -26.63
C VAL A 800 43.40 48.82 -25.07
N VAL A 801 43.76 49.75 -24.17
CA VAL A 801 43.22 51.08 -23.72
C VAL A 801 42.00 50.99 -22.77
N VAL A 802 41.94 51.87 -21.74
CA VAL A 802 41.03 51.83 -20.56
C VAL A 802 40.31 53.16 -20.33
N ALA A 803 39.05 53.13 -19.84
CA ALA A 803 38.35 54.28 -19.28
C ALA A 803 37.40 53.88 -18.11
N ARG A 804 37.02 54.85 -17.25
CA ARG A 804 36.10 54.70 -16.09
C ARG A 804 34.74 55.36 -16.33
N PRO A 805 33.76 55.14 -15.44
CA PRO A 805 33.12 56.28 -14.76
C PRO A 805 33.09 56.16 -13.22
N SER A 806 32.57 57.19 -12.53
CA SER A 806 32.59 57.35 -11.06
C SER A 806 31.30 57.98 -10.51
N GLY A 807 30.96 57.70 -9.24
CA GLY A 807 29.90 58.38 -8.46
C GLY A 807 28.50 57.76 -8.57
N CYS A 808 27.58 57.95 -7.62
CA CYS A 808 27.69 58.59 -6.29
C CYS A 808 26.69 57.98 -5.27
N LEU A 809 26.70 58.45 -4.02
CA LEU A 809 25.96 57.94 -2.85
C LEU A 809 24.47 58.33 -2.83
N LEU A 810 23.66 57.55 -2.08
CA LEU A 810 22.62 58.06 -1.17
C LEU A 810 22.23 57.00 -0.12
N GLU A 811 21.83 57.45 1.07
CA GLU A 811 21.43 56.62 2.23
C GLU A 811 19.91 56.64 2.45
N SER A 812 19.36 55.68 3.22
CA SER A 812 18.16 55.94 4.06
C SER A 812 17.91 54.90 5.16
N SER A 813 18.02 55.36 6.40
CA SER A 813 17.25 55.00 7.61
C SER A 813 16.42 53.70 7.68
N SER A 814 16.79 52.90 8.68
CA SER A 814 15.98 51.94 9.45
C SER A 814 14.51 52.30 9.73
N PHE A 815 13.67 51.27 9.88
CA PHE A 815 12.55 51.28 10.83
C PHE A 815 12.38 49.91 11.51
N GLN A 816 12.20 49.88 12.83
CA GLN A 816 11.86 48.70 13.63
C GLN A 816 10.45 48.84 14.22
N ARG A 817 9.74 47.71 14.38
CA ARG A 817 8.93 47.39 15.58
C ARG A 817 8.63 45.87 15.62
N PRO A 818 8.32 45.29 16.81
CA PRO A 818 8.64 43.88 17.07
C PRO A 818 7.43 42.93 17.09
N THR A 819 7.72 41.63 17.05
CA THR A 819 6.83 40.53 17.47
C THR A 819 7.43 39.78 18.68
N PRO A 820 6.60 39.22 19.58
CA PRO A 820 7.04 38.82 20.92
C PRO A 820 7.69 37.42 20.99
N THR A 821 8.62 37.26 21.93
CA THR A 821 9.18 35.97 22.34
C THR A 821 8.20 35.19 23.24
N TYR A 822 8.18 33.86 23.06
CA TYR A 822 7.67 32.94 24.07
C TYR A 822 8.57 31.71 24.14
N THR A 823 9.21 31.49 25.29
CA THR A 823 10.23 30.45 25.48
C THR A 823 9.68 29.35 26.38
N GLN A 824 9.59 28.11 25.89
CA GLN A 824 9.50 26.92 26.73
C GLN A 824 10.42 25.82 26.20
N THR A 825 11.32 25.36 27.07
CA THR A 825 12.27 24.28 26.80
C THR A 825 11.75 22.96 27.35
N PHE A 826 11.87 21.88 26.57
CA PHE A 826 11.59 20.52 27.01
C PHE A 826 12.89 19.71 27.07
N ASN A 827 13.12 19.01 28.18
CA ASN A 827 14.33 18.24 28.46
C ASN A 827 13.96 16.75 28.61
N MET A 828 14.68 15.85 27.94
CA MET A 828 14.34 14.42 27.82
C MET A 828 15.54 13.53 28.21
N GLY A 829 15.35 12.66 29.20
CA GLY A 829 16.41 11.86 29.83
C GLY A 829 16.71 10.51 29.17
N LYS A 830 17.94 10.00 29.39
CA LYS A 830 18.44 8.70 28.90
C LYS A 830 17.90 7.54 29.74
N SER A 831 17.36 6.48 29.12
CA SER A 831 16.45 5.54 29.79
C SER A 831 17.03 4.15 30.15
N PHE A 832 17.82 3.50 29.28
CA PHE A 832 18.45 2.19 29.57
C PHE A 832 19.87 2.28 30.17
N ALA A 833 20.34 3.46 30.56
CA ALA A 833 21.74 3.74 30.94
C ALA A 833 22.35 2.86 32.06
N LYS A 834 21.54 2.14 32.83
CA LYS A 834 21.99 1.20 33.88
C LYS A 834 21.89 -0.29 33.50
N VAL A 835 21.45 -0.60 32.27
CA VAL A 835 21.29 -1.97 31.76
C VAL A 835 22.50 -2.34 30.91
N HIS A 836 23.25 -3.35 31.35
CA HIS A 836 24.14 -4.14 30.51
C HIS A 836 23.52 -5.52 30.29
N LEU A 837 23.23 -5.87 29.04
CA LEU A 837 22.48 -7.06 28.66
C LEU A 837 23.33 -8.10 27.91
N CYS A 838 23.07 -9.37 28.14
CA CYS A 838 23.47 -10.49 27.29
C CYS A 838 22.20 -11.23 26.85
N SER A 839 22.22 -11.91 25.70
CA SER A 839 21.11 -12.78 25.28
C SER A 839 21.59 -14.14 24.79
N ALA A 840 20.82 -15.20 25.07
CA ALA A 840 21.18 -16.57 24.74
C ALA A 840 19.95 -17.46 24.52
N GLY A 841 20.08 -18.50 23.70
CA GLY A 841 18.96 -19.37 23.30
C GLY A 841 18.29 -18.93 21.99
N ARG A 842 17.34 -19.72 21.49
CA ARG A 842 16.70 -19.51 20.17
C ARG A 842 15.55 -18.49 20.28
N LEU A 843 15.91 -17.21 20.33
CA LEU A 843 15.01 -16.05 20.57
C LEU A 843 14.27 -15.55 19.31
N GLY A 844 13.90 -16.47 18.41
CA GLY A 844 13.22 -16.16 17.14
C GLY A 844 14.02 -15.25 16.18
N ASP A 845 13.38 -14.82 15.10
CA ASP A 845 14.00 -14.05 14.00
C ASP A 845 14.43 -12.64 14.42
N ASN A 846 13.90 -12.15 15.54
CA ASN A 846 14.25 -10.88 16.17
C ASN A 846 15.45 -10.98 17.13
N GLY A 847 15.91 -12.18 17.51
CA GLY A 847 17.02 -12.36 18.45
C GLY A 847 18.32 -11.68 18.01
N SER A 848 18.55 -11.56 16.70
CA SER A 848 19.70 -10.85 16.10
C SER A 848 19.69 -9.33 16.33
N LYS A 849 18.52 -8.73 16.58
CA LYS A 849 18.31 -7.27 16.74
C LYS A 849 18.45 -6.79 18.18
N ILE A 850 18.39 -7.70 19.16
CA ILE A 850 18.52 -7.41 20.60
C ILE A 850 19.73 -6.50 20.94
N PRO A 851 20.95 -6.70 20.40
CA PRO A 851 22.08 -5.81 20.70
C PRO A 851 21.83 -4.36 20.29
N GLN A 852 21.26 -4.17 19.10
CA GLN A 852 20.97 -2.87 18.52
C GLN A 852 19.91 -2.13 19.34
N TRP A 853 18.85 -2.82 19.76
CA TRP A 853 17.77 -2.23 20.56
C TRP A 853 18.22 -1.77 21.96
N VAL A 854 19.06 -2.56 22.63
CA VAL A 854 19.62 -2.19 23.95
C VAL A 854 20.53 -0.98 23.81
N GLN A 855 21.41 -0.97 22.80
CA GLN A 855 22.32 0.14 22.52
C GLN A 855 21.57 1.42 22.13
N ALA A 856 20.53 1.32 21.29
CA ALA A 856 19.71 2.46 20.84
C ALA A 856 18.92 3.17 21.95
N ASN A 857 18.79 2.56 23.14
CA ASN A 857 18.16 3.19 24.32
C ASN A 857 19.19 3.59 25.40
N GLY A 858 20.50 3.43 25.10
CA GLY A 858 21.61 3.81 25.98
C GLY A 858 22.11 2.70 26.91
N GLY A 859 21.68 1.44 26.72
CA GLY A 859 22.23 0.28 27.43
C GLY A 859 23.51 -0.27 26.78
N ARG A 860 24.21 -1.16 27.48
CA ARG A 860 25.37 -1.90 26.97
C ARG A 860 24.97 -3.34 26.60
N TYR A 861 25.68 -3.96 25.66
CA TYR A 861 25.45 -5.36 25.27
C TYR A 861 26.74 -6.18 25.19
N SER A 862 26.73 -7.40 25.73
CA SER A 862 27.82 -8.38 25.61
C SER A 862 27.33 -9.68 24.94
N ARG A 863 28.18 -10.28 24.10
CA ARG A 863 27.92 -11.60 23.45
C ARG A 863 28.09 -12.79 24.40
N GLN A 864 28.72 -12.59 25.55
CA GLN A 864 28.92 -13.59 26.61
C GLN A 864 28.55 -12.96 27.96
N VAL A 865 28.30 -13.79 28.97
CA VAL A 865 28.00 -13.30 30.31
C VAL A 865 29.32 -13.00 31.03
N THR A 866 29.66 -11.71 31.14
CA THR A 866 30.81 -11.18 31.88
C THR A 866 30.37 -10.60 33.22
N GLN A 867 31.33 -10.34 34.13
CA GLN A 867 31.07 -9.86 35.49
C GLN A 867 30.33 -8.50 35.56
N ASP A 868 30.35 -7.72 34.48
CA ASP A 868 29.67 -6.44 34.35
C ASP A 868 28.30 -6.51 33.63
N VAL A 869 27.86 -7.70 33.20
CA VAL A 869 26.51 -7.93 32.67
C VAL A 869 25.50 -7.93 33.82
N THR A 870 24.43 -7.16 33.65
CA THR A 870 23.37 -7.00 34.65
C THR A 870 22.14 -7.88 34.39
N HIS A 871 21.87 -8.20 33.12
CA HIS A 871 20.68 -8.93 32.69
C HIS A 871 21.04 -9.97 31.62
N LEU A 872 20.49 -11.18 31.74
CA LEU A 872 20.53 -12.22 30.71
C LEU A 872 19.10 -12.48 30.21
N VAL A 873 18.84 -12.16 28.94
CA VAL A 873 17.59 -12.51 28.25
C VAL A 873 17.71 -13.92 27.66
N THR A 874 16.79 -14.82 28.01
CA THR A 874 16.82 -16.20 27.48
C THR A 874 15.43 -16.85 27.46
N THR A 875 15.31 -18.02 26.82
CA THR A 875 14.05 -18.78 26.78
C THR A 875 13.91 -19.68 28.00
N LYS A 876 12.66 -20.08 28.34
CA LYS A 876 12.38 -21.03 29.43
C LYS A 876 13.16 -22.34 29.25
N ASP A 877 13.22 -22.86 28.03
CA ASP A 877 13.91 -24.12 27.70
C ASP A 877 15.43 -23.99 27.87
N ALA A 878 16.03 -22.89 27.43
CA ALA A 878 17.45 -22.61 27.64
C ALA A 878 17.81 -22.48 29.13
N TYR A 879 16.90 -21.89 29.93
CA TYR A 879 17.02 -21.78 31.38
C TYR A 879 16.92 -23.14 32.10
N MET A 880 15.97 -23.99 31.69
CA MET A 880 15.78 -25.35 32.21
C MET A 880 16.96 -26.26 31.85
N ASN A 881 17.39 -26.25 30.58
CA ASN A 881 18.53 -27.02 30.08
C ASN A 881 19.89 -26.49 30.57
N ASN A 882 19.90 -25.40 31.36
CA ASN A 882 21.07 -24.88 32.06
C ASN A 882 22.28 -24.68 31.11
N ILE A 883 22.04 -23.99 29.98
CA ILE A 883 23.06 -23.71 28.96
C ILE A 883 24.24 -22.90 29.54
N PRO A 884 25.43 -22.87 28.90
CA PRO A 884 26.63 -22.23 29.46
C PRO A 884 26.43 -20.79 29.96
N ALA A 885 25.70 -19.94 29.22
CA ALA A 885 25.37 -18.58 29.65
C ALA A 885 24.51 -18.54 30.94
N VAL A 886 23.59 -19.48 31.12
CA VAL A 886 22.73 -19.59 32.32
C VAL A 886 23.52 -20.14 33.51
N LYS A 887 24.46 -21.08 33.28
CA LYS A 887 25.41 -21.54 34.31
C LYS A 887 26.27 -20.38 34.81
N GLU A 888 26.84 -19.59 33.90
CA GLU A 888 27.73 -18.48 34.28
C GLU A 888 26.97 -17.33 34.96
N ALA A 889 25.77 -16.97 34.47
CA ALA A 889 24.89 -16.00 35.14
C ALA A 889 24.52 -16.45 36.57
N ARG A 890 24.24 -17.75 36.77
CA ARG A 890 24.02 -18.34 38.11
C ARG A 890 25.28 -18.32 38.98
N ARG A 891 26.48 -18.57 38.41
CA ARG A 891 27.77 -18.55 39.11
C ARG A 891 28.13 -17.16 39.62
N LEU A 892 27.84 -16.12 38.83
CA LEU A 892 28.10 -14.73 39.18
C LEU A 892 27.09 -14.17 40.21
N GLY A 893 25.85 -14.67 40.22
CA GLY A 893 24.81 -14.33 41.21
C GLY A 893 24.21 -12.91 41.10
N SER A 894 24.94 -11.96 40.53
CA SER A 894 24.50 -10.59 40.25
C SER A 894 23.59 -10.45 39.02
N VAL A 895 23.62 -11.43 38.12
CA VAL A 895 22.98 -11.35 36.80
C VAL A 895 21.50 -11.74 36.87
N ARG A 896 20.61 -10.82 36.46
CA ARG A 896 19.16 -11.05 36.44
C ARG A 896 18.76 -11.84 35.19
N ILE A 897 18.32 -13.09 35.35
CA ILE A 897 17.94 -13.95 34.23
C ILE A 897 16.44 -13.80 33.96
N VAL A 898 16.11 -13.10 32.88
CA VAL A 898 14.77 -12.64 32.50
C VAL A 898 14.32 -13.22 31.16
N SER A 899 13.02 -13.29 30.95
CA SER A 899 12.42 -13.69 29.67
C SER A 899 12.50 -12.55 28.63
N TYR A 900 12.19 -12.86 27.36
CA TYR A 900 12.31 -11.90 26.25
C TYR A 900 11.30 -10.75 26.35
N GLU A 901 10.09 -11.06 26.81
CA GLU A 901 8.97 -10.14 26.95
C GLU A 901 9.31 -8.94 27.87
N TRP A 902 10.24 -9.11 28.82
CA TRP A 902 10.76 -8.01 29.63
C TRP A 902 11.43 -6.91 28.80
N LEU A 903 12.23 -7.31 27.82
CA LEU A 903 12.94 -6.37 26.95
C LEU A 903 11.93 -5.66 26.03
N GLU A 904 11.00 -6.42 25.45
CA GLU A 904 9.94 -5.92 24.59
C GLU A 904 9.03 -4.90 25.32
N ASP A 905 8.47 -5.26 26.48
CA ASP A 905 7.66 -4.35 27.31
C ASP A 905 8.43 -3.09 27.72
N SER A 906 9.74 -3.21 27.97
CA SER A 906 10.60 -2.08 28.33
C SER A 906 10.81 -1.12 27.15
N LEU A 907 11.05 -1.66 25.95
CA LEU A 907 11.22 -0.90 24.71
C LEU A 907 9.92 -0.26 24.22
N LEU A 908 8.77 -0.93 24.42
CA LEU A 908 7.43 -0.44 24.05
C LEU A 908 6.83 0.54 25.09
N SER A 909 7.50 0.77 26.23
CA SER A 909 7.02 1.74 27.22
C SER A 909 7.14 3.18 26.69
N ARG A 910 6.19 4.07 27.06
CA ARG A 910 6.17 5.49 26.61
C ARG A 910 7.48 6.25 26.84
N ASN A 911 8.20 5.89 27.90
CA ASN A 911 9.47 6.51 28.32
C ASN A 911 10.70 5.69 27.87
N ARG A 912 10.47 4.56 27.17
CA ARG A 912 11.45 3.51 26.86
C ARG A 912 12.34 3.14 28.03
N THR A 913 11.77 2.99 29.23
CA THR A 913 12.49 2.69 30.48
C THR A 913 12.38 1.21 30.85
N PRO A 914 13.43 0.58 31.42
CA PRO A 914 13.39 -0.79 31.91
C PRO A 914 12.24 -1.04 32.90
N LYS A 915 11.45 -2.09 32.66
CA LYS A 915 10.39 -2.56 33.57
C LYS A 915 11.01 -3.20 34.81
N ARG A 916 10.24 -3.25 35.91
CA ARG A 916 10.63 -4.02 37.10
C ARG A 916 10.69 -5.51 36.74
N GLU A 917 11.84 -6.12 36.97
CA GLU A 917 12.23 -7.43 36.45
C GLU A 917 11.49 -8.59 37.13
N LYS A 918 10.98 -8.38 38.35
CA LYS A 918 10.50 -9.45 39.25
C LYS A 918 9.46 -10.39 38.62
N ALA A 919 8.54 -9.87 37.80
CA ALA A 919 7.52 -10.66 37.10
C ALA A 919 8.06 -11.46 35.91
N TYR A 920 9.21 -11.07 35.37
CA TYR A 920 9.81 -11.62 34.15
C TYR A 920 11.05 -12.49 34.43
N LEU A 921 11.51 -12.55 35.69
CA LEU A 921 12.54 -13.50 36.12
C LEU A 921 12.04 -14.92 35.84
N ILE A 922 12.77 -15.66 35.00
CA ILE A 922 12.33 -16.98 34.52
C ILE A 922 12.10 -17.95 35.70
N GLU A 923 12.91 -17.83 36.75
CA GLU A 923 12.72 -18.63 37.98
C GLU A 923 11.37 -18.40 38.66
N ASN A 924 10.83 -17.18 38.63
CA ASN A 924 9.53 -16.86 39.24
C ASN A 924 8.40 -17.40 38.37
N ILE A 925 8.47 -17.19 37.04
CA ILE A 925 7.50 -17.75 36.08
C ILE A 925 7.42 -19.27 36.25
N LEU A 926 8.57 -19.96 36.29
CA LEU A 926 8.64 -21.41 36.47
C LEU A 926 8.20 -21.88 37.87
N LYS A 927 8.35 -21.06 38.92
CA LYS A 927 7.80 -21.35 40.26
C LYS A 927 6.27 -21.26 40.26
N GLU A 928 5.70 -20.27 39.59
CA GLU A 928 4.26 -20.09 39.47
C GLU A 928 3.64 -21.19 38.59
N GLU A 929 4.26 -21.55 37.48
CA GLU A 929 3.86 -22.70 36.65
C GLU A 929 3.93 -24.03 37.42
N ARG A 930 5.03 -24.29 38.15
CA ARG A 930 5.16 -25.51 38.99
C ARG A 930 4.16 -25.54 40.14
N ARG A 931 3.77 -24.38 40.68
CA ARG A 931 2.71 -24.25 41.69
C ARG A 931 1.36 -24.57 41.08
N ALA A 932 1.01 -23.94 39.95
CA ALA A 932 -0.24 -24.21 39.21
C ALA A 932 -0.34 -25.69 38.80
N ALA A 933 0.75 -26.29 38.31
CA ALA A 933 0.81 -27.72 37.97
C ALA A 933 0.60 -28.63 39.19
N LYS A 934 1.17 -28.29 40.36
CA LYS A 934 0.91 -29.01 41.62
C LYS A 934 -0.52 -28.81 42.12
N GLU A 935 -1.14 -27.64 41.95
CA GLU A 935 -2.55 -27.41 42.26
C GLU A 935 -3.47 -28.21 41.31
N LYS A 936 -3.10 -28.35 40.02
CA LYS A 936 -3.81 -29.19 39.04
C LYS A 936 -3.70 -30.68 39.40
N ALA A 937 -2.49 -31.18 39.67
CA ALA A 937 -2.25 -32.58 40.05
C ALA A 937 -2.88 -32.98 41.40
N ARG A 938 -3.22 -32.01 42.27
CA ARG A 938 -3.90 -32.25 43.55
C ARG A 938 -5.43 -32.28 43.44
N LYS A 939 -6.00 -32.06 42.24
CA LYS A 939 -7.44 -32.05 41.96
C LYS A 939 -7.98 -33.30 41.26
N THR A 940 -7.14 -34.29 40.93
CA THR A 940 -7.58 -35.54 40.27
C THR A 940 -7.94 -36.62 41.30
N PRO A 941 -9.20 -37.09 41.38
CA PRO A 941 -9.57 -38.23 42.23
C PRO A 941 -9.02 -39.55 41.67
N LYS A 942 -8.61 -40.48 42.55
CA LYS A 942 -8.48 -41.89 42.19
C LYS A 942 -9.80 -42.60 42.48
N GLN A 943 -10.54 -42.98 41.44
CA GLN A 943 -11.58 -44.00 41.60
C GLN A 943 -10.95 -45.37 41.86
N GLN A 944 -11.63 -46.17 42.68
CA GLN A 944 -11.48 -47.61 42.73
C GLN A 944 -12.67 -48.23 42.00
N ASP A 945 -12.44 -49.36 41.33
CA ASP A 945 -13.49 -50.35 41.10
C ASP A 945 -12.96 -51.75 41.47
N LYS A 946 -13.84 -52.74 41.59
CA LYS A 946 -13.55 -54.03 42.24
C LYS A 946 -13.73 -55.25 41.35
N SER A 947 -12.88 -56.23 41.69
CA SER A 947 -13.05 -57.69 41.51
C SER A 947 -12.53 -58.28 40.17
N THR A 948 -11.96 -59.49 40.12
CA THR A 948 -11.76 -60.54 41.15
C THR A 948 -10.32 -61.13 41.17
N ASN A 949 -10.03 -61.93 42.20
CA ASN A 949 -8.92 -62.89 42.35
C ASN A 949 -7.52 -62.43 42.86
N ARG A 950 -6.72 -63.44 43.24
CA ARG A 950 -5.71 -63.51 44.32
C ARG A 950 -4.38 -64.13 43.77
N PRO A 951 -3.26 -64.25 44.54
CA PRO A 951 -2.96 -63.74 45.91
C PRO A 951 -1.55 -63.09 46.12
N GLY A 952 -1.41 -62.34 47.23
CA GLY A 952 -0.13 -62.17 47.99
C GLY A 952 0.73 -60.92 47.69
N GLY A 953 1.31 -60.21 48.66
CA GLY A 953 1.12 -60.29 50.14
C GLY A 953 2.07 -59.38 50.96
N LYS A 954 1.63 -58.96 52.16
CA LYS A 954 2.35 -58.21 53.25
C LYS A 954 2.80 -56.75 52.89
N SER A 955 2.44 -55.63 53.56
CA SER A 955 2.21 -55.19 54.97
C SER A 955 3.51 -54.88 55.76
N THR A 956 3.73 -53.75 56.47
CA THR A 956 2.91 -52.63 57.04
C THR A 956 3.70 -51.28 56.99
N GLY A 957 3.24 -50.07 57.39
CA GLY A 957 1.93 -49.55 57.89
C GLY A 957 2.05 -48.64 59.15
N LYS A 958 1.12 -47.67 59.33
CA LYS A 958 0.91 -46.70 60.48
C LYS A 958 1.84 -45.45 60.57
N ALA A 959 1.47 -44.31 61.21
CA ALA A 959 0.16 -43.66 61.50
C ALA A 959 0.32 -42.23 62.12
N ASN A 960 -0.72 -41.38 62.06
CA ASN A 960 -1.23 -40.35 63.04
C ASN A 960 -0.27 -39.37 63.79
N THR A 961 -0.60 -38.15 64.26
CA THR A 961 -1.77 -37.20 64.25
C THR A 961 -1.22 -35.79 64.65
N LYS A 962 -1.90 -34.66 64.95
CA LYS A 962 -3.31 -34.25 65.23
C LYS A 962 -3.47 -32.73 64.93
N GLY A 963 -4.66 -32.14 65.18
CA GLY A 963 -4.86 -30.68 65.37
C GLY A 963 -5.10 -30.32 66.85
N PRO A 964 -5.74 -29.17 67.24
CA PRO A 964 -6.53 -28.24 66.40
C PRO A 964 -6.47 -26.72 66.78
N SER A 965 -7.41 -25.94 66.21
CA SER A 965 -7.96 -24.63 66.65
C SER A 965 -7.21 -23.32 66.31
N GLY A 966 -7.98 -22.23 66.14
CA GLY A 966 -7.48 -20.88 65.81
C GLY A 966 -8.27 -20.14 64.70
N ALA A 967 -9.49 -19.66 64.98
CA ALA A 967 -10.30 -18.85 64.06
C ALA A 967 -9.97 -17.33 64.21
N ASN A 968 -10.38 -16.38 63.36
CA ASN A 968 -11.20 -16.36 62.14
C ASN A 968 -10.85 -15.11 61.28
N ARG A 969 -11.59 -14.88 60.18
CA ARG A 969 -11.49 -13.78 59.18
C ARG A 969 -10.27 -13.87 58.24
N GLY A 970 -10.44 -13.64 56.93
CA GLY A 970 -11.68 -13.35 56.21
C GLY A 970 -11.46 -12.62 54.88
N LYS A 971 -11.17 -13.39 53.82
CA LYS A 971 -11.07 -12.98 52.41
C LYS A 971 -12.05 -11.87 51.95
N ARG A 972 -11.58 -11.00 51.05
CA ARG A 972 -11.99 -10.95 49.63
C ARG A 972 -10.68 -10.84 48.81
N ALA A 973 -10.31 -11.74 47.89
CA ALA A 973 -11.01 -12.20 46.66
C ALA A 973 -11.24 -11.02 45.69
N GLY A 974 -10.96 -11.11 44.38
CA GLY A 974 -10.97 -12.26 43.46
C GLY A 974 -11.92 -11.88 42.31
N SER A 975 -11.79 -12.33 41.05
CA SER A 975 -11.43 -13.66 40.57
C SER A 975 -11.08 -13.62 39.07
N SER A 976 -10.51 -14.70 38.53
CA SER A 976 -10.87 -15.15 37.18
C SER A 976 -11.52 -16.53 37.30
N THR A 977 -12.70 -16.67 36.68
CA THR A 977 -13.63 -17.76 36.96
C THR A 977 -13.34 -19.01 36.13
N SER A 978 -12.79 -20.05 36.76
CA SER A 978 -13.04 -21.43 36.34
C SER A 978 -14.18 -21.98 37.20
N GLY A 979 -15.26 -22.47 36.58
CA GLY A 979 -16.48 -22.90 37.28
C GLY A 979 -17.61 -21.87 37.35
N ARG A 980 -17.60 -20.82 36.52
CA ARG A 980 -18.79 -19.99 36.23
C ARG A 980 -18.99 -19.77 34.74
N HIS A 981 -20.24 -19.68 34.32
CA HIS A 981 -20.64 -19.24 32.99
C HIS A 981 -21.56 -18.01 33.09
N VAL A 982 -21.91 -17.39 31.96
CA VAL A 982 -22.84 -16.25 31.95
C VAL A 982 -24.25 -16.77 32.15
N TYR A 983 -25.01 -16.20 33.09
CA TYR A 983 -26.38 -16.64 33.33
C TYR A 983 -27.27 -16.38 32.11
N THR A 984 -28.00 -17.41 31.70
CA THR A 984 -29.09 -17.35 30.73
C THR A 984 -30.33 -17.93 31.38
N ASP A 985 -31.38 -17.12 31.45
CA ASP A 985 -32.72 -17.60 31.82
C ASP A 985 -33.20 -18.55 30.72
N THR A 986 -33.35 -19.83 31.07
CA THR A 986 -33.77 -20.91 30.17
C THR A 986 -35.28 -20.94 29.90
N THR A 987 -36.07 -20.18 30.66
CA THR A 987 -37.51 -20.03 30.46
C THR A 987 -37.82 -18.84 29.54
N ALA A 988 -37.09 -17.74 29.70
CA ALA A 988 -37.19 -16.56 28.83
C ALA A 988 -36.25 -16.58 27.61
N CYS A 989 -35.30 -17.53 27.56
CA CYS A 989 -34.16 -17.56 26.62
C CYS A 989 -33.32 -16.26 26.62
N LEU A 990 -33.15 -15.63 27.79
CA LEU A 990 -32.47 -14.33 27.93
C LEU A 990 -31.13 -14.45 28.66
N THR A 991 -30.03 -14.16 27.95
CA THR A 991 -28.69 -14.02 28.55
C THR A 991 -28.53 -12.66 29.23
N TYR A 992 -28.23 -12.64 30.54
CA TYR A 992 -28.10 -11.41 31.32
C TYR A 992 -26.69 -10.80 31.18
N LYS A 993 -26.50 -10.13 30.05
CA LYS A 993 -25.26 -9.45 29.65
C LYS A 993 -25.63 -8.15 28.91
N ALA A 994 -24.95 -7.06 29.26
CA ALA A 994 -25.00 -5.80 28.52
C ALA A 994 -23.61 -5.21 28.29
N THR A 995 -23.48 -4.34 27.29
CA THR A 995 -22.39 -3.35 27.20
C THR A 995 -23.03 -1.97 27.15
N LEU A 996 -22.49 -1.05 27.95
CA LEU A 996 -23.04 0.29 28.12
C LEU A 996 -22.04 1.30 27.57
N VAL A 997 -22.20 1.64 26.30
CA VAL A 997 -21.36 2.66 25.65
C VAL A 997 -21.92 4.05 25.89
N ARG A 998 -21.05 5.05 25.75
CA ARG A 998 -21.39 6.46 25.91
C ARG A 998 -21.14 7.18 24.59
N GLN A 999 -22.21 7.70 23.98
CA GLN A 999 -22.10 8.49 22.75
C GLN A 999 -21.28 9.77 22.98
N ALA A 1000 -20.35 10.03 22.06
CA ALA A 1000 -19.43 11.16 22.15
C ALA A 1000 -20.04 12.43 21.55
N ILE A 1001 -20.73 13.24 22.37
CA ILE A 1001 -21.23 14.56 21.96
C ILE A 1001 -20.03 15.52 21.80
N THR A 1002 -19.80 16.00 20.58
CA THR A 1002 -18.61 16.76 20.17
C THR A 1002 -18.65 18.24 20.60
N LYS A 1003 -18.21 18.52 21.83
CA LYS A 1003 -17.70 19.85 22.24
C LYS A 1003 -16.33 19.74 22.93
N ARG A 1004 -15.66 20.89 23.07
CA ARG A 1004 -14.19 21.02 23.21
C ARG A 1004 -13.61 20.52 24.55
N ASN A 1005 -12.38 20.02 24.46
CA ASN A 1005 -11.30 20.13 25.46
C ASN A 1005 -11.35 19.37 26.81
N GLU A 1006 -12.12 18.29 26.96
CA GLU A 1006 -11.93 17.36 28.10
C GLU A 1006 -11.73 15.90 27.67
N LYS A 1007 -10.58 15.30 28.02
CA LYS A 1007 -10.25 13.89 27.72
C LYS A 1007 -10.53 12.94 28.88
N PHE A 1008 -11.80 12.88 29.30
CA PHE A 1008 -12.30 11.82 30.18
C PHE A 1008 -13.47 11.06 29.51
N GLN A 1009 -13.12 10.00 28.79
CA GLN A 1009 -14.07 8.97 28.38
C GLN A 1009 -14.00 7.81 29.39
N LEU A 1010 -15.17 7.45 29.88
CA LEU A 1010 -15.48 6.27 30.68
C LEU A 1010 -16.37 5.41 29.80
N THR A 1011 -15.97 4.17 29.58
CA THR A 1011 -16.72 3.18 28.79
C THR A 1011 -17.03 2.00 29.70
N PHE A 1012 -18.30 1.60 29.83
CA PHE A 1012 -18.69 0.43 30.61
C PHE A 1012 -18.73 -0.79 29.70
N ASP A 1013 -17.52 -1.29 29.40
CA ASP A 1013 -17.21 -2.37 28.47
C ASP A 1013 -18.11 -3.62 28.66
N LYS A 1014 -18.51 -3.94 29.91
CA LYS A 1014 -19.36 -5.10 30.22
C LYS A 1014 -20.12 -4.97 31.53
N LEU A 1015 -21.39 -5.37 31.55
CA LEU A 1015 -22.21 -5.67 32.72
C LEU A 1015 -22.74 -7.10 32.55
N GLN A 1016 -22.57 -8.00 33.52
CA GLN A 1016 -22.93 -9.42 33.38
C GLN A 1016 -23.43 -10.05 34.69
N ILE A 1017 -24.33 -11.03 34.59
CA ILE A 1017 -24.56 -12.03 35.64
C ILE A 1017 -23.79 -13.30 35.29
N TYR A 1018 -23.21 -13.93 36.31
CA TYR A 1018 -22.52 -15.21 36.25
C TYR A 1018 -23.18 -16.24 37.17
N GLU A 1019 -23.18 -17.50 36.75
CA GLU A 1019 -23.80 -18.64 37.43
C GLU A 1019 -22.75 -19.75 37.64
N SER A 1020 -22.72 -20.35 38.84
CA SER A 1020 -21.77 -21.40 39.20
C SER A 1020 -22.12 -22.77 38.64
N SER A 1021 -21.14 -23.45 38.05
CA SER A 1021 -21.26 -24.85 37.56
C SER A 1021 -21.06 -25.89 38.67
N GLU A 1022 -21.39 -25.55 39.92
CA GLU A 1022 -21.29 -26.39 41.12
C GLU A 1022 -22.62 -26.27 41.88
N GLU A 1023 -23.14 -27.38 42.41
CA GLU A 1023 -24.38 -27.40 43.19
C GLU A 1023 -24.15 -27.17 44.70
N PRO A 1024 -25.07 -26.50 45.41
CA PRO A 1024 -26.23 -25.77 44.88
C PRO A 1024 -25.80 -24.52 44.10
N VAL A 1025 -26.54 -24.21 43.03
CA VAL A 1025 -26.20 -23.14 42.09
C VAL A 1025 -26.25 -21.76 42.76
N THR A 1026 -25.25 -20.93 42.49
CA THR A 1026 -25.09 -19.58 43.05
C THR A 1026 -24.65 -18.56 42.00
N TYR A 1027 -24.98 -17.30 42.25
CA TYR A 1027 -24.86 -16.23 41.27
C TYR A 1027 -23.91 -15.10 41.72
N GLU A 1028 -23.44 -14.32 40.75
CA GLU A 1028 -22.55 -13.16 40.92
C GLU A 1028 -22.80 -12.14 39.80
N THR A 1029 -22.94 -10.86 40.12
CA THR A 1029 -23.15 -9.78 39.13
C THR A 1029 -21.91 -8.90 39.07
N GLU A 1030 -21.29 -8.79 37.90
CA GLU A 1030 -20.04 -8.08 37.64
C GLU A 1030 -20.22 -6.90 36.67
N CYS A 1031 -19.45 -5.84 36.87
CA CYS A 1031 -19.30 -4.74 35.92
C CYS A 1031 -17.80 -4.48 35.62
N ARG A 1032 -17.47 -4.21 34.36
CA ARG A 1032 -16.14 -3.93 33.83
C ARG A 1032 -16.17 -2.65 33.02
N TYR A 1033 -15.22 -1.76 33.26
CA TYR A 1033 -15.21 -0.43 32.64
C TYR A 1033 -13.80 0.12 32.45
N SER A 1034 -13.56 0.71 31.28
CA SER A 1034 -12.28 1.32 30.93
C SER A 1034 -12.32 2.84 31.08
N ARG A 1035 -11.30 3.39 31.75
CA ARG A 1035 -11.04 4.84 31.84
C ARG A 1035 -9.58 5.11 31.48
N VAL A 1036 -9.35 5.86 30.41
CA VAL A 1036 -8.02 6.32 29.95
C VAL A 1036 -6.98 5.17 29.89
N GLY A 1037 -7.30 4.10 29.15
CA GLY A 1037 -6.38 2.98 28.89
C GLY A 1037 -6.14 2.03 30.07
N LYS A 1038 -6.92 2.11 31.15
CA LYS A 1038 -7.00 1.08 32.19
C LYS A 1038 -8.42 0.52 32.25
N SER A 1039 -8.54 -0.80 32.13
CA SER A 1039 -9.77 -1.52 32.46
C SER A 1039 -9.84 -1.73 33.98
N ASN A 1040 -11.01 -1.50 34.57
CA ASN A 1040 -11.34 -1.65 35.98
C ASN A 1040 -12.55 -2.58 36.11
N TYR A 1041 -12.82 -3.01 37.34
CA TYR A 1041 -13.76 -4.08 37.64
C TYR A 1041 -14.44 -3.83 38.99
N GLN A 1042 -15.75 -4.11 39.05
CA GLN A 1042 -16.61 -3.93 40.22
C GLN A 1042 -17.57 -5.11 40.33
N ILE A 1043 -17.74 -5.63 41.55
CA ILE A 1043 -18.76 -6.63 41.88
C ILE A 1043 -19.99 -5.89 42.42
N LEU A 1044 -21.16 -6.17 41.87
CA LEU A 1044 -22.45 -5.56 42.24
C LEU A 1044 -23.25 -6.49 43.16
N ALA A 1045 -23.30 -7.79 42.84
CA ALA A 1045 -23.77 -8.86 43.72
C ALA A 1045 -22.67 -9.93 43.82
N PRO A 1046 -22.22 -10.33 45.02
CA PRO A 1046 -21.07 -11.20 45.18
C PRO A 1046 -21.37 -12.69 44.93
N ALA A 1047 -20.36 -13.44 44.52
CA ALA A 1047 -20.35 -14.90 44.51
C ALA A 1047 -21.04 -15.52 45.75
N GLY A 1048 -22.07 -16.34 45.50
CA GLY A 1048 -22.91 -16.92 46.56
C GLY A 1048 -24.29 -16.27 46.69
N SER A 1049 -24.65 -15.32 45.83
CA SER A 1049 -25.97 -14.67 45.83
C SER A 1049 -27.05 -15.60 45.27
N SER A 1050 -28.32 -15.37 45.66
CA SER A 1050 -29.48 -15.93 44.96
C SER A 1050 -29.65 -15.29 43.59
N LEU A 1051 -30.39 -15.96 42.71
CA LEU A 1051 -30.71 -15.46 41.36
C LEU A 1051 -31.37 -14.08 41.41
N ASP A 1052 -32.43 -13.93 42.22
CA ASP A 1052 -33.16 -12.66 42.37
C ASP A 1052 -32.24 -11.51 42.83
N THR A 1053 -31.32 -11.80 43.75
CA THR A 1053 -30.36 -10.81 44.26
C THR A 1053 -29.40 -10.35 43.15
N ALA A 1054 -28.97 -11.27 42.29
CA ALA A 1054 -28.09 -10.99 41.17
C ALA A 1054 -28.82 -10.24 40.03
N LEU A 1055 -30.07 -10.63 39.74
CA LEU A 1055 -30.95 -9.97 38.77
C LEU A 1055 -31.27 -8.53 39.18
N VAL A 1056 -31.77 -8.30 40.40
CA VAL A 1056 -32.11 -6.95 40.89
C VAL A 1056 -30.88 -6.03 40.90
N ALA A 1057 -29.68 -6.56 41.22
CA ALA A 1057 -28.44 -5.79 41.15
C ALA A 1057 -28.03 -5.43 39.71
N PHE A 1058 -28.29 -6.31 38.73
CA PHE A 1058 -28.03 -6.08 37.31
C PHE A 1058 -29.01 -5.06 36.73
N GLU A 1059 -30.31 -5.28 36.90
CA GLU A 1059 -31.36 -4.44 36.30
C GLU A 1059 -31.35 -3.02 36.87
N ARG A 1060 -31.17 -2.87 38.19
CA ARG A 1060 -31.01 -1.55 38.80
C ARG A 1060 -29.80 -0.80 38.25
N PHE A 1061 -28.64 -1.45 38.10
CA PHE A 1061 -27.45 -0.79 37.55
C PHE A 1061 -27.65 -0.42 36.07
N PHE A 1062 -28.30 -1.29 35.30
CA PHE A 1062 -28.67 -1.01 33.92
C PHE A 1062 -29.59 0.23 33.81
N GLU A 1063 -30.62 0.34 34.65
CA GLU A 1063 -31.56 1.48 34.66
C GLU A 1063 -30.95 2.76 35.24
N GLU A 1064 -30.08 2.65 36.25
CA GLU A 1064 -29.35 3.79 36.82
C GLU A 1064 -28.44 4.46 35.79
N TYR A 1065 -27.78 3.69 34.92
CA TYR A 1065 -26.89 4.23 33.89
C TYR A 1065 -27.57 4.52 32.54
N THR A 1066 -28.58 3.75 32.11
CA THR A 1066 -29.29 3.99 30.83
C THR A 1066 -30.55 4.83 30.95
N GLY A 1067 -31.21 4.87 32.11
CA GLY A 1067 -32.55 5.44 32.24
C GLY A 1067 -33.68 4.60 31.61
N LYS A 1068 -33.44 3.31 31.37
CA LYS A 1068 -34.46 2.32 30.96
C LYS A 1068 -34.42 1.10 31.86
N SER A 1069 -35.58 0.55 32.21
CA SER A 1069 -35.66 -0.81 32.75
C SER A 1069 -35.20 -1.86 31.73
N TRP A 1070 -34.66 -2.98 32.22
CA TRP A 1070 -34.08 -4.03 31.36
C TRP A 1070 -35.10 -4.63 30.39
N ALA A 1071 -36.38 -4.71 30.77
CA ALA A 1071 -37.47 -5.14 29.91
C ALA A 1071 -37.62 -4.26 28.64
N LEU A 1072 -37.36 -2.95 28.74
CA LEU A 1072 -37.56 -1.97 27.66
C LEU A 1072 -36.30 -1.71 26.80
N ARG A 1073 -35.20 -2.45 27.04
CA ARG A 1073 -33.88 -2.24 26.42
C ARG A 1073 -33.92 -2.05 24.89
N GLY A 1074 -34.74 -2.83 24.17
CA GLY A 1074 -34.80 -2.87 22.70
C GLY A 1074 -35.74 -1.87 22.02
N ASN A 1075 -36.48 -1.04 22.76
CA ASN A 1075 -37.62 -0.28 22.20
C ASN A 1075 -37.28 0.92 21.29
N GLY A 1076 -36.02 1.11 20.88
CA GLY A 1076 -35.57 2.16 19.95
C GLY A 1076 -35.62 3.62 20.45
N ILE A 1077 -36.55 3.95 21.33
CA ILE A 1077 -36.77 5.31 21.85
C ILE A 1077 -35.60 5.71 22.77
N LEU A 1078 -35.01 6.89 22.57
CA LEU A 1078 -33.98 7.41 23.48
C LEU A 1078 -34.59 7.91 24.80
N PRO A 1079 -33.94 7.64 25.95
CA PRO A 1079 -34.43 8.09 27.25
C PRO A 1079 -34.31 9.62 27.40
N GLN A 1080 -35.19 10.21 28.20
CA GLN A 1080 -35.19 11.66 28.42
C GLN A 1080 -33.92 12.12 29.16
N PRO A 1081 -33.35 13.31 28.83
CA PRO A 1081 -32.11 13.78 29.43
C PRO A 1081 -32.16 13.86 30.97
N LYS A 1082 -31.25 13.17 31.65
CA LYS A 1082 -31.14 13.23 33.12
C LYS A 1082 -30.74 14.63 33.60
N ARG A 1083 -31.28 15.01 34.76
CA ARG A 1083 -31.05 16.29 35.43
C ARG A 1083 -30.56 16.09 36.85
N ASP A 1084 -29.83 17.06 37.39
CA ASP A 1084 -29.44 17.10 38.79
C ASP A 1084 -30.63 17.45 39.71
N SER A 1085 -30.41 17.44 41.03
CA SER A 1085 -31.42 17.81 42.04
C SER A 1085 -31.80 19.30 42.03
N ALA A 1086 -31.11 20.14 41.26
CA ALA A 1086 -31.45 21.54 41.01
C ALA A 1086 -32.13 21.75 39.64
N GLY A 1087 -32.37 20.68 38.88
CA GLY A 1087 -33.03 20.71 37.57
C GLY A 1087 -32.12 21.00 36.38
N ASN A 1088 -30.81 21.15 36.55
CA ASN A 1088 -29.86 21.37 35.44
C ASN A 1088 -29.67 20.08 34.65
N LEU A 1089 -29.49 20.18 33.33
CA LEU A 1089 -29.13 19.03 32.49
C LEU A 1089 -27.75 18.52 32.87
N LEU A 1090 -27.64 17.24 33.24
CA LEU A 1090 -26.35 16.63 33.55
C LEU A 1090 -25.46 16.64 32.30
N PRO A 1091 -24.18 17.00 32.41
CA PRO A 1091 -23.28 17.05 31.26
C PRO A 1091 -23.12 15.64 30.67
N PRO A 1092 -22.76 15.51 29.38
CA PRO A 1092 -22.72 14.20 28.71
C PRO A 1092 -21.78 13.17 29.34
N HIS A 1093 -20.90 13.55 30.28
CA HIS A 1093 -20.03 12.65 31.02
C HIS A 1093 -20.66 12.01 32.28
N GLU A 1094 -21.85 12.45 32.69
CA GLU A 1094 -22.47 12.04 33.97
C GLU A 1094 -23.91 11.49 33.84
N GLY A 1095 -24.45 11.36 32.62
CA GLY A 1095 -25.86 10.98 32.45
C GLY A 1095 -26.29 10.34 31.12
N TRP A 1096 -25.36 9.88 30.26
CA TRP A 1096 -25.69 9.34 28.93
C TRP A 1096 -24.95 8.03 28.64
N TYR A 1097 -25.60 6.89 28.86
CA TYR A 1097 -25.16 5.58 28.37
C TYR A 1097 -26.29 4.91 27.59
N ILE A 1098 -25.95 4.30 26.47
CA ILE A 1098 -26.87 3.47 25.69
C ILE A 1098 -26.44 2.00 25.81
N TYR A 1099 -27.44 1.11 25.81
CA TYR A 1099 -27.20 -0.31 25.58
C TYR A 1099 -26.85 -0.50 24.10
N GLU A 1100 -25.63 -0.97 23.84
CA GLU A 1100 -25.30 -1.62 22.57
C GLU A 1100 -25.32 -3.13 22.79
N ASP A 1101 -26.07 -3.83 21.96
CA ASP A 1101 -26.12 -5.29 22.02
C ASP A 1101 -24.82 -5.86 21.48
N ASN A 1102 -23.89 -6.10 22.41
CA ASN A 1102 -22.54 -6.51 22.08
C ASN A 1102 -22.46 -8.03 21.87
N THR A 1103 -23.39 -8.60 21.08
CA THR A 1103 -23.13 -9.86 20.40
C THR A 1103 -21.87 -9.67 19.55
N ASN A 1104 -20.96 -10.64 19.63
CA ASN A 1104 -19.74 -10.58 18.83
C ASN A 1104 -20.20 -10.61 17.37
N MET A 1105 -19.84 -9.64 16.51
CA MET A 1105 -20.41 -9.57 15.14
C MET A 1105 -20.22 -10.89 14.34
N PHE A 1106 -19.17 -11.65 14.70
CA PHE A 1106 -18.86 -12.99 14.19
C PHE A 1106 -19.69 -14.13 14.83
N LEU A 1107 -20.14 -14.00 16.08
CA LEU A 1107 -21.12 -14.92 16.69
C LEU A 1107 -22.56 -14.58 16.30
N ASP A 1108 -22.89 -13.31 16.11
CA ASP A 1108 -24.20 -12.88 15.62
C ASP A 1108 -24.47 -13.44 14.22
N PHE A 1109 -23.44 -13.43 13.36
CA PHE A 1109 -23.43 -14.10 12.04
C PHE A 1109 -23.52 -15.64 12.12
N ILE A 1110 -22.98 -16.27 13.18
CA ILE A 1110 -23.01 -17.73 13.37
C ILE A 1110 -24.29 -18.22 14.08
N GLN A 1111 -24.90 -17.39 14.93
CA GLN A 1111 -26.11 -17.75 15.70
C GLN A 1111 -27.42 -17.35 15.00
N LYS A 1112 -27.38 -16.46 13.99
CA LYS A 1112 -28.56 -16.11 13.17
C LYS A 1112 -28.71 -16.98 11.90
N GLY A 1113 -27.94 -18.07 11.79
CA GLY A 1113 -28.06 -19.06 10.72
C GLY A 1113 -29.23 -20.06 10.93
N SER A 1114 -29.53 -20.42 12.19
CA SER A 1114 -30.51 -21.45 12.52
C SER A 1114 -31.60 -20.98 13.50
N ALA A 1115 -32.82 -21.47 13.24
CA ALA A 1115 -34.11 -21.19 13.92
C ALA A 1115 -34.60 -19.72 13.93
N SER A 1116 -35.87 -19.39 13.63
CA SER A 1116 -36.93 -19.98 12.77
C SER A 1116 -38.18 -19.09 12.91
N THR A 1117 -38.94 -18.84 11.84
CA THR A 1117 -40.17 -18.02 11.91
C THR A 1117 -41.44 -18.85 12.14
N THR A 1118 -41.88 -18.93 13.39
CA THR A 1118 -43.25 -19.25 13.86
C THR A 1118 -43.40 -18.55 15.23
N ASP A 1119 -44.46 -17.82 15.57
CA ASP A 1119 -45.83 -17.84 15.04
C ASP A 1119 -46.33 -16.53 14.41
N ALA A 1120 -47.49 -16.64 13.75
CA ALA A 1120 -48.41 -15.54 13.46
C ALA A 1120 -49.78 -15.82 14.14
N PHE A 1121 -50.68 -14.82 14.14
CA PHE A 1121 -52.01 -14.79 14.80
C PHE A 1121 -52.00 -14.58 16.33
N GLY A 1122 -52.58 -13.46 16.80
CA GLY A 1122 -52.60 -13.16 18.25
C GLY A 1122 -53.41 -11.94 18.75
N LYS A 1123 -54.35 -11.41 17.97
CA LYS A 1123 -55.01 -10.07 18.09
C LYS A 1123 -54.19 -8.90 17.54
#